data_AF-A0A015MCJ5-F1
#
_entry.id   AF-A0A015MCJ5-F1
#
_cell.length_a   1.000
_cell.length_b   1.000
_cell.length_c   1.000
_cell.angle_alpha   90.00
_cell.angle_beta   90.00
_cell.angle_gamma   90.00
#
_symmetry.space_group_name_H-M   'P 1'
#
loop_
_entity.id
_entity.type
_entity.pdbx_description
1 polymer ?
#
loop_
_entity_poly.entity_id
_entity_poly.type
_entity_poly.pdbx_seq_one_letter_code
_entity_poly.pdbx_strand_id
1 'polypeptide(L)'
;MRTENEAIAPFISLVRLVFTLTKEIIEAYENVQCIKRTCGTLVNRVKAAGITIKVLMREKEKYLENFRDENYYNTFLRFTNCLKQIKKLFDDVSQLHKFIKFISSASIEEKFEEIIKEFNTCSNDLNLTIYIATQNHLNNDLKILHNDMIEMYKFLQMIECGITDTANNNEITMNKLEIQNNEIKFIAENIVVGNERLIEMNEELDGYKKVYKTINYLLNMRINEQDSIRAKDIKASELQDPPKYVPLRLGSRVKIQKKVFNAIEVACKPIPKYIFPMAQKYLATLEKLGACPYIIKFHGLSVIATVKVIVIEWAEYGTLRDVYQNYKINWGAKISIARDICCGLAFLQSVNILHHDIRCENVLINEKIQPKLCNFSFPSEYYEKKILYSRHNITNWAAPELFNFFLTDQNKKFRKSGVPKYTIKCEIFSFGMLLWELAFQEIPYKNMSIIDIEKLVSKGYREALNLGLNSYLIKEYCEIIKLSWQQDPSLRPGIQSLFNKLQGLYEKNILKYKGTTVDVPLFPVKVGLEAHKDGNYKKAWDIFETNADVGDMLAKYWKGYYYLVGIYINKNKSKAMKLFKKAADAGNADAQLRYAFCLINKENKNINAIEFMKYLQLAADNNNAAALYNVGDIYFSGKLGIKRDKEKGIYYLRQAALRKHARAKETLDKNNISIEY
;
A
#
# COMPACT_ATOMS: atom_id res chain seq x y z
N MET A 1 -18.38 -49.21 46.51
CA MET A 1 -18.33 -48.58 45.17
C MET A 1 -18.86 -47.16 45.31
N ARG A 2 -18.19 -46.16 44.73
CA ARG A 2 -18.74 -44.79 44.68
C ARG A 2 -20.11 -44.80 43.98
N THR A 3 -21.07 -44.04 44.51
CA THR A 3 -22.37 -43.85 43.84
C THR A 3 -22.18 -43.19 42.48
N GLU A 4 -23.15 -43.32 41.56
CA GLU A 4 -23.08 -42.73 40.22
C GLU A 4 -22.75 -41.22 40.28
N ASN A 5 -23.38 -40.51 41.20
CA ASN A 5 -23.15 -39.08 41.43
C ASN A 5 -21.75 -38.80 41.99
N GLU A 6 -21.21 -39.64 42.86
CA GLU A 6 -19.85 -39.50 43.41
C GLU A 6 -18.76 -39.76 42.38
N ALA A 7 -18.98 -40.65 41.41
CA ALA A 7 -18.02 -40.91 40.34
C ALA A 7 -17.96 -39.76 39.32
N ILE A 8 -19.11 -39.16 38.99
CA ILE A 8 -19.21 -38.14 37.93
C ILE A 8 -18.93 -36.73 38.43
N ALA A 9 -19.24 -36.42 39.71
CA ALA A 9 -19.10 -35.07 40.27
C ALA A 9 -17.74 -34.38 40.01
N PRO A 10 -16.57 -35.06 40.13
CA PRO A 10 -15.27 -34.44 39.86
C PRO A 10 -15.12 -33.93 38.41
N PHE A 11 -15.74 -34.61 37.44
CA PHE A 11 -15.61 -34.32 36.01
C PHE A 11 -16.47 -33.13 35.56
N ILE A 12 -17.54 -32.81 36.28
CA ILE A 12 -18.46 -31.71 35.92
C ILE A 12 -17.69 -30.38 35.81
N SER A 13 -16.75 -30.13 36.71
CA SER A 13 -15.91 -28.93 36.71
C SER A 13 -15.00 -28.86 35.48
N LEU A 14 -14.35 -29.96 35.12
CA LEU A 14 -13.46 -30.07 33.96
C LEU A 14 -14.24 -29.93 32.65
N VAL A 15 -15.40 -30.56 32.54
CA VAL A 15 -16.27 -30.45 31.36
C VAL A 15 -16.76 -29.01 31.17
N ARG A 16 -17.15 -28.32 32.24
CA ARG A 16 -17.48 -26.88 32.17
C ARG A 16 -16.29 -26.06 31.68
N LEU A 17 -15.09 -26.34 32.19
CA LEU A 17 -13.86 -25.70 31.75
C LEU A 17 -13.57 -25.96 30.26
N VAL A 18 -13.77 -27.19 29.77
CA VAL A 18 -13.66 -27.53 28.34
C VAL A 18 -14.60 -26.66 27.50
N PHE A 19 -15.87 -26.51 27.89
CA PHE A 19 -16.82 -25.70 27.14
C PHE A 19 -16.45 -24.21 27.14
N THR A 20 -16.01 -23.69 28.30
CA THR A 20 -15.51 -22.31 28.40
C THR A 20 -14.30 -22.10 27.48
N LEU A 21 -13.28 -22.97 27.57
CA LEU A 21 -12.09 -22.87 26.74
C LEU A 21 -12.41 -23.03 25.26
N THR A 22 -13.33 -23.92 24.89
CA THR A 22 -13.78 -24.10 23.50
C THR A 22 -14.36 -22.79 22.95
N LYS A 23 -15.23 -22.13 23.73
CA LYS A 23 -15.81 -20.84 23.34
C LYS A 23 -14.72 -19.76 23.21
N GLU A 24 -13.84 -19.66 24.20
CA GLU A 24 -12.74 -18.69 24.20
C GLU A 24 -11.75 -18.89 23.04
N ILE A 25 -11.46 -20.15 22.66
CA ILE A 25 -10.59 -20.47 21.51
C ILE A 25 -11.25 -20.04 20.20
N ILE A 26 -12.56 -20.25 20.06
CA ILE A 26 -13.32 -19.81 18.89
C ILE A 26 -13.30 -18.27 18.80
N GLU A 27 -13.51 -17.57 19.92
CA GLU A 27 -13.43 -16.11 19.98
C GLU A 27 -12.00 -15.59 19.69
N ALA A 28 -10.97 -16.28 20.20
CA ALA A 28 -9.58 -15.94 19.93
C ALA A 28 -9.23 -16.10 18.44
N TYR A 29 -9.74 -17.14 17.79
CA TYR A 29 -9.53 -17.40 16.36
C TYR A 29 -10.04 -16.28 15.45
N GLU A 30 -11.16 -15.63 15.80
CA GLU A 30 -11.67 -14.49 15.03
C GLU A 30 -10.70 -13.31 14.98
N ASN A 31 -9.84 -13.21 16.00
CA ASN A 31 -8.80 -12.20 16.09
C ASN A 31 -7.46 -12.61 15.46
N VAL A 32 -7.29 -13.88 15.06
CA VAL A 32 -6.05 -14.37 14.46
C VAL A 32 -5.81 -13.74 13.09
N GLN A 33 -4.62 -13.16 12.93
CA GLN A 33 -4.16 -12.55 11.68
C GLN A 33 -3.03 -13.34 11.01
N CYS A 34 -2.17 -13.98 11.80
CA CYS A 34 -1.03 -14.77 11.31
C CYS A 34 -1.40 -16.25 11.27
N ILE A 35 -0.85 -17.00 10.31
CA ILE A 35 -1.04 -18.47 10.18
C ILE A 35 -2.51 -18.94 10.34
N LYS A 36 -3.43 -18.18 9.72
CA LYS A 36 -4.87 -18.34 9.94
C LYS A 36 -5.40 -19.69 9.44
N ARG A 37 -4.83 -20.27 8.38
CA ARG A 37 -5.27 -21.59 7.88
C ARG A 37 -4.92 -22.67 8.90
N THR A 38 -3.71 -22.62 9.44
CA THR A 38 -3.25 -23.52 10.51
C THR A 38 -4.09 -23.41 11.77
N CYS A 39 -4.40 -22.19 12.24
CA CYS A 39 -5.28 -22.03 13.40
C CYS A 39 -6.70 -22.54 13.11
N GLY A 40 -7.17 -22.42 11.86
CA GLY A 40 -8.47 -22.92 11.43
C GLY A 40 -8.62 -24.44 11.57
N THR A 41 -7.56 -25.22 11.27
CA THR A 41 -7.60 -26.68 11.46
C THR A 41 -7.72 -27.05 12.94
N LEU A 42 -6.96 -26.38 13.83
CA LEU A 42 -7.07 -26.57 15.27
C LEU A 42 -8.44 -26.20 15.82
N VAL A 43 -9.04 -25.07 15.40
CA VAL A 43 -10.38 -24.70 15.84
C VAL A 43 -11.43 -25.73 15.45
N ASN A 44 -11.35 -26.26 14.24
CA ASN A 44 -12.29 -27.27 13.78
C ASN A 44 -12.17 -28.55 14.63
N ARG A 45 -10.95 -28.95 15.00
CA ARG A 45 -10.70 -30.07 15.93
C ARG A 45 -11.29 -29.81 17.32
N VAL A 46 -11.05 -28.63 17.89
CA VAL A 46 -11.58 -28.22 19.20
C VAL A 46 -13.12 -28.18 19.20
N LYS A 47 -13.73 -27.66 18.13
CA LYS A 47 -15.20 -27.68 17.94
C LYS A 47 -15.75 -29.10 17.92
N ALA A 48 -15.12 -29.99 17.15
CA ALA A 48 -15.54 -31.40 17.07
C ALA A 48 -15.43 -32.08 18.44
N ALA A 49 -14.31 -31.92 19.14
CA ALA A 49 -14.12 -32.48 20.48
C ALA A 49 -15.16 -31.97 21.49
N GLY A 50 -15.48 -30.68 21.46
CA GLY A 50 -16.52 -30.10 22.31
C GLY A 50 -17.91 -30.71 22.06
N ILE A 51 -18.26 -30.99 20.79
CA ILE A 51 -19.51 -31.69 20.44
C ILE A 51 -19.49 -33.11 20.98
N THR A 52 -18.40 -33.84 20.79
CA THR A 52 -18.29 -35.24 21.23
C THR A 52 -18.32 -35.36 22.76
N ILE A 53 -17.66 -34.46 23.50
CA ILE A 53 -17.74 -34.41 24.96
C ILE A 53 -19.17 -34.10 25.42
N LYS A 54 -19.90 -33.24 24.70
CA LYS A 54 -21.31 -32.97 25.01
C LYS A 54 -22.18 -34.23 24.82
N VAL A 55 -21.92 -35.03 23.79
CA VAL A 55 -22.60 -36.32 23.57
C VAL A 55 -22.22 -37.31 24.67
N LEU A 56 -20.94 -37.42 25.00
CA LEU A 56 -20.42 -38.29 26.06
C LEU A 56 -21.09 -38.00 27.42
N MET A 57 -21.25 -36.73 27.75
CA MET A 57 -21.93 -36.33 29.00
C MET A 57 -23.44 -36.57 28.99
N ARG A 58 -24.08 -36.62 27.81
CA ARG A 58 -25.49 -37.00 27.68
C ARG A 58 -25.67 -38.51 27.88
N GLU A 59 -24.70 -39.30 27.44
CA GLU A 59 -24.71 -40.76 27.56
C GLU A 59 -23.85 -41.28 28.72
N LYS A 60 -23.60 -40.44 29.73
CA LYS A 60 -22.67 -40.70 30.86
C LYS A 60 -22.89 -42.03 31.57
N GLU A 61 -24.13 -42.52 31.62
CA GLU A 61 -24.51 -43.81 32.21
C GLU A 61 -23.84 -45.00 31.52
N LYS A 62 -23.62 -44.92 30.20
CA LYS A 62 -22.94 -45.96 29.40
C LYS A 62 -21.43 -46.03 29.66
N TYR A 63 -20.85 -44.96 30.22
CA TYR A 63 -19.41 -44.81 30.42
C TYR A 63 -19.03 -44.75 31.91
N LEU A 64 -19.89 -45.26 32.79
CA LEU A 64 -19.72 -45.13 34.24
C LEU A 64 -18.43 -45.78 34.76
N GLU A 65 -17.96 -46.85 34.12
CA GLU A 65 -16.68 -47.49 34.47
C GLU A 65 -15.49 -46.57 34.18
N ASN A 66 -15.49 -45.86 33.05
CA ASN A 66 -14.46 -44.86 32.73
C ASN A 66 -14.44 -43.73 33.77
N PHE A 67 -15.60 -43.26 34.23
CA PHE A 67 -15.67 -42.21 35.26
C PHE A 67 -15.18 -42.66 36.65
N ARG A 68 -15.00 -43.97 36.85
CA ARG A 68 -14.38 -44.52 38.08
C ARG A 68 -12.86 -44.65 37.96
N ASP A 69 -12.30 -44.54 36.76
CA ASP A 69 -10.88 -44.63 36.49
C ASP A 69 -10.17 -43.29 36.70
N GLU A 70 -9.14 -43.30 37.54
CA GLU A 70 -8.29 -42.14 37.82
C GLU A 70 -7.49 -41.71 36.58
N ASN A 71 -7.09 -42.65 35.73
CA ASN A 71 -6.40 -42.33 34.47
C ASN A 71 -7.32 -41.54 33.54
N TYR A 72 -8.61 -41.88 33.50
CA TYR A 72 -9.60 -41.15 32.71
C TYR A 72 -9.77 -39.70 33.19
N TYR A 73 -9.76 -39.48 34.51
CA TYR A 73 -9.75 -38.13 35.09
C TYR A 73 -8.48 -37.35 34.70
N ASN A 74 -7.31 -37.99 34.81
CA ASN A 74 -6.03 -37.38 34.43
C ASN A 74 -5.99 -37.03 32.93
N THR A 75 -6.60 -37.84 32.06
CA THR A 75 -6.74 -37.53 30.64
C THR A 75 -7.62 -36.30 30.41
N PHE A 76 -8.74 -36.14 31.14
CA PHE A 76 -9.51 -34.89 31.08
C PHE A 76 -8.70 -33.67 31.52
N LEU A 77 -7.86 -33.79 32.56
CA LEU A 77 -6.99 -32.71 33.00
C LEU A 77 -5.96 -32.34 31.92
N ARG A 78 -5.27 -33.33 31.34
CA ARG A 78 -4.36 -33.16 30.20
C ARG A 78 -5.05 -32.50 29.02
N PHE A 79 -6.27 -32.94 28.69
CA PHE A 79 -7.07 -32.34 27.62
C PHE A 79 -7.37 -30.86 27.89
N THR A 80 -7.79 -30.48 29.10
CA THR A 80 -8.00 -29.06 29.45
C THR A 80 -6.71 -28.23 29.36
N ASN A 81 -5.57 -28.82 29.74
CA ASN A 81 -4.28 -28.16 29.60
C ASN A 81 -3.89 -27.97 28.13
N CYS A 82 -4.13 -28.98 27.29
CA CYS A 82 -3.95 -28.90 25.84
C CYS A 82 -4.80 -27.76 25.24
N LEU A 83 -6.07 -27.62 25.64
CA LEU A 83 -6.92 -26.51 25.20
C LEU A 83 -6.36 -25.14 25.64
N LYS A 84 -5.83 -25.02 26.86
CA LYS A 84 -5.15 -23.79 27.32
C LYS A 84 -3.93 -23.47 26.46
N GLN A 85 -3.15 -24.47 26.06
CA GLN A 85 -2.00 -24.30 25.17
C GLN A 85 -2.43 -23.84 23.77
N ILE A 86 -3.51 -24.41 23.22
CA ILE A 86 -4.10 -23.94 21.94
C ILE A 86 -4.53 -22.48 22.04
N LYS A 87 -5.23 -22.10 23.11
CA LYS A 87 -5.63 -20.71 23.35
C LYS A 87 -4.43 -19.77 23.42
N LYS A 88 -3.36 -20.18 24.12
CA LYS A 88 -2.12 -19.41 24.23
C LYS A 88 -1.46 -19.21 22.87
N LEU A 89 -1.34 -20.28 22.07
CA LEU A 89 -0.81 -20.20 20.71
C LEU A 89 -1.58 -19.17 19.88
N PHE A 90 -2.91 -19.16 19.96
CA PHE A 90 -3.73 -18.19 19.21
C PHE A 90 -3.49 -16.76 19.65
N ASP A 91 -3.25 -16.52 20.95
CA ASP A 91 -2.88 -15.18 21.42
C ASP A 91 -1.51 -14.76 20.87
N ASP A 92 -0.53 -15.67 20.92
CA ASP A 92 0.83 -15.46 20.42
C ASP A 92 0.87 -15.17 18.91
N VAL A 93 -0.06 -15.73 18.13
CA VAL A 93 -0.19 -15.49 16.67
C VAL A 93 -1.34 -14.56 16.27
N SER A 94 -1.98 -13.93 17.25
CA SER A 94 -3.17 -13.08 17.03
C SER A 94 -2.85 -11.84 16.19
N GLN A 95 -1.66 -11.27 16.38
CA GLN A 95 -1.23 -10.00 15.80
C GLN A 95 0.21 -10.11 15.32
N LEU A 96 0.55 -9.35 14.28
CA LEU A 96 1.85 -9.44 13.62
C LEU A 96 3.03 -9.22 14.59
N HIS A 97 2.93 -8.26 15.50
CA HIS A 97 4.01 -8.02 16.46
C HIS A 97 4.16 -9.16 17.50
N LYS A 98 3.06 -9.78 17.93
CA LYS A 98 3.11 -10.93 18.85
C LYS A 98 3.72 -12.13 18.14
N PHE A 99 3.31 -12.37 16.90
CA PHE A 99 3.84 -13.44 16.07
C PHE A 99 5.36 -13.31 15.87
N ILE A 100 5.86 -12.12 15.51
CA ILE A 100 7.30 -11.85 15.37
C ILE A 100 8.06 -12.09 16.69
N LYS A 101 7.45 -11.75 17.84
CA LYS A 101 8.05 -12.04 19.16
C LYS A 101 8.08 -13.55 19.45
N PHE A 102 7.03 -14.25 19.05
CA PHE A 102 6.90 -15.69 19.28
C PHE A 102 7.94 -16.46 18.45
N ILE A 103 8.01 -16.24 17.14
CA ILE A 103 8.93 -16.96 16.25
C ILE A 103 10.42 -16.64 16.47
N SER A 104 10.72 -15.55 17.18
CA SER A 104 12.10 -15.21 17.58
C SER A 104 12.53 -15.88 18.88
N SER A 105 11.59 -16.37 19.68
CA SER A 105 11.86 -16.95 21.00
C SER A 105 11.45 -18.42 21.12
N ALA A 106 10.71 -18.96 20.17
CA ALA A 106 10.25 -20.35 20.17
C ALA A 106 10.09 -20.91 18.74
N SER A 107 10.24 -22.23 18.60
CA SER A 107 9.90 -22.94 17.36
C SER A 107 8.38 -23.15 17.28
N ILE A 108 7.76 -22.53 16.28
CA ILE A 108 6.32 -22.68 16.02
C ILE A 108 5.96 -24.10 15.57
N GLU A 109 6.84 -24.75 14.81
CA GLU A 109 6.65 -26.11 14.32
C GLU A 109 6.66 -27.10 15.48
N GLU A 110 7.66 -27.04 16.35
CA GLU A 110 7.75 -27.91 17.54
C GLU A 110 6.53 -27.71 18.45
N LYS A 111 6.17 -26.45 18.74
CA LYS A 111 5.03 -26.15 19.63
C LYS A 111 3.71 -26.63 19.04
N PHE A 112 3.52 -26.46 17.74
CA PHE A 112 2.32 -26.91 17.05
C PHE A 112 2.23 -28.44 17.00
N GLU A 113 3.34 -29.11 16.72
CA GLU A 113 3.43 -30.57 16.71
C GLU A 113 3.16 -31.16 18.11
N GLU A 114 3.74 -30.58 19.16
CA GLU A 114 3.48 -30.97 20.56
C GLU A 114 1.98 -30.87 20.90
N ILE A 115 1.35 -29.75 20.54
CA ILE A 115 -0.08 -29.52 20.77
C ILE A 115 -0.94 -30.55 20.03
N ILE A 116 -0.65 -30.84 18.76
CA ILE A 116 -1.46 -31.80 17.99
C ILE A 116 -1.28 -33.22 18.53
N LYS A 117 -0.04 -33.63 18.86
CA LYS A 117 0.23 -34.94 19.45
C LYS A 117 -0.54 -35.11 20.75
N GLU A 118 -0.43 -34.15 21.67
CA GLU A 118 -1.13 -34.20 22.95
C GLU A 118 -2.66 -34.19 22.77
N PHE A 119 -3.18 -33.38 21.84
CA PHE A 119 -4.60 -33.33 21.53
C PHE A 119 -5.12 -34.67 21.02
N ASN A 120 -4.40 -35.30 20.08
CA ASN A 120 -4.78 -36.58 19.50
C ASN A 120 -4.70 -37.71 20.53
N THR A 121 -3.64 -37.74 21.35
CA THR A 121 -3.51 -38.71 22.45
C THR A 121 -4.67 -38.57 23.43
N CYS A 122 -4.96 -37.36 23.92
CA CYS A 122 -6.09 -37.14 24.82
C CYS A 122 -7.43 -37.50 24.16
N SER A 123 -7.61 -37.19 22.87
CA SER A 123 -8.85 -37.49 22.15
C SER A 123 -9.09 -38.99 22.01
N ASN A 124 -8.04 -39.76 21.73
CA ASN A 124 -8.10 -41.22 21.66
C ASN A 124 -8.37 -41.82 23.03
N ASP A 125 -7.64 -41.40 24.05
CA ASP A 125 -7.79 -41.89 25.44
C ASP A 125 -9.19 -41.58 26.01
N LEU A 126 -9.79 -40.47 25.60
CA LEU A 126 -11.17 -40.10 25.97
C LEU A 126 -12.25 -40.78 25.11
N ASN A 127 -11.86 -41.58 24.11
CA ASN A 127 -12.74 -42.18 23.10
C ASN A 127 -13.63 -41.15 22.40
N LEU A 128 -13.07 -39.98 22.10
CA LEU A 128 -13.80 -38.97 21.33
C LEU A 128 -13.83 -39.43 19.87
N THR A 129 -15.02 -39.76 19.35
CA THR A 129 -15.29 -39.94 17.92
C THR A 129 -15.07 -38.62 17.16
N ILE A 130 -13.81 -38.27 16.97
CA ILE A 130 -13.32 -37.18 16.12
C ILE A 130 -12.87 -37.83 14.81
N TYR A 131 -12.94 -37.09 13.70
CA TYR A 131 -12.48 -37.52 12.37
C TYR A 131 -11.18 -38.34 12.51
N ILE A 132 -11.24 -39.64 12.18
CA ILE A 132 -10.24 -40.65 12.59
C ILE A 132 -8.81 -40.17 12.22
N ALA A 133 -8.01 -39.90 13.24
CA ALA A 133 -6.64 -39.41 13.11
C ALA A 133 -5.69 -40.53 12.70
N THR A 134 -5.43 -40.67 11.40
CA THR A 134 -4.24 -41.36 10.90
C THR A 134 -3.03 -40.41 10.92
N GLN A 135 -1.80 -40.95 10.96
CA GLN A 135 -0.54 -40.19 10.79
C GLN A 135 -0.56 -39.25 9.57
N ASN A 136 -1.35 -39.58 8.54
CA ASN A 136 -1.56 -38.75 7.35
C ASN A 136 -2.17 -37.38 7.66
N HIS A 137 -2.95 -37.22 8.74
CA HIS A 137 -3.55 -35.93 9.11
C HIS A 137 -2.57 -34.99 9.83
N LEU A 138 -1.65 -35.49 10.68
CA LEU A 138 -0.60 -34.68 11.29
C LEU A 138 0.32 -34.12 10.21
N ASN A 139 0.75 -34.97 9.26
CA ASN A 139 1.57 -34.55 8.13
C ASN A 139 0.88 -33.49 7.27
N ASN A 140 -0.45 -33.60 7.08
CA ASN A 140 -1.21 -32.59 6.36
C ASN A 140 -1.31 -31.26 7.14
N ASP A 141 -1.52 -31.31 8.46
CA ASP A 141 -1.56 -30.10 9.31
C ASP A 141 -0.18 -29.40 9.34
N LEU A 142 0.91 -30.16 9.44
CA LEU A 142 2.27 -29.63 9.35
C LEU A 142 2.56 -29.03 7.97
N LYS A 143 2.06 -29.65 6.88
CA LYS A 143 2.16 -29.07 5.53
C LYS A 143 1.40 -27.75 5.40
N ILE A 144 0.23 -27.63 6.03
CA ILE A 144 -0.53 -26.36 6.07
C ILE A 144 0.25 -25.31 6.85
N LEU A 145 0.83 -25.66 8.01
CA LEU A 145 1.70 -24.77 8.78
C LEU A 145 2.90 -24.31 7.97
N HIS A 146 3.61 -25.23 7.33
CA HIS A 146 4.78 -24.91 6.52
C HIS A 146 4.44 -23.91 5.40
N ASN A 147 3.32 -24.12 4.70
CA ASN A 147 2.85 -23.17 3.68
C ASN A 147 2.47 -21.80 4.28
N ASP A 148 1.78 -21.78 5.42
CA ASP A 148 1.45 -20.54 6.14
C ASP A 148 2.72 -19.78 6.57
N MET A 149 3.75 -20.50 7.01
CA MET A 149 5.05 -19.93 7.39
C MET A 149 5.80 -19.37 6.20
N ILE A 150 5.87 -20.10 5.07
CA ILE A 150 6.50 -19.61 3.83
C ILE A 150 5.82 -18.31 3.37
N GLU A 151 4.48 -18.28 3.33
CA GLU A 151 3.73 -17.09 2.94
C GLU A 151 3.98 -15.91 3.90
N MET A 152 4.11 -16.19 5.19
CA MET A 152 4.42 -15.19 6.20
C MET A 152 5.86 -14.66 6.08
N TYR A 153 6.83 -15.54 5.85
CA TYR A 153 8.22 -15.15 5.66
C TYR A 153 8.43 -14.31 4.41
N LYS A 154 7.80 -14.70 3.29
CA LYS A 154 7.77 -13.89 2.06
C LYS A 154 7.16 -12.51 2.35
N PHE A 155 6.03 -12.48 3.06
CA PHE A 155 5.39 -11.23 3.46
C PHE A 155 6.33 -10.34 4.30
N LEU A 156 6.98 -10.90 5.33
CA LEU A 156 7.92 -10.16 6.18
C LEU A 156 9.10 -9.59 5.38
N GLN A 157 9.69 -10.38 4.48
CA GLN A 157 10.76 -9.91 3.59
C GLN A 157 10.31 -8.72 2.72
N MET A 158 9.06 -8.73 2.25
CA MET A 158 8.50 -7.65 1.44
C MET A 158 8.18 -6.38 2.23
N ILE A 159 7.90 -6.47 3.53
CA ILE A 159 7.71 -5.29 4.39
C ILE A 159 9.03 -4.49 4.53
N GLU A 160 10.19 -5.14 4.41
CA GLU A 160 11.51 -4.52 4.59
C GLU A 160 11.98 -3.68 3.38
N CYS A 161 11.35 -3.82 2.20
CA CYS A 161 11.61 -3.10 0.93
C CYS A 161 12.85 -2.16 0.89
N GLY A 162 14.08 -2.70 0.95
CA GLY A 162 15.31 -1.99 0.53
C GLY A 162 16.32 -1.58 1.61
N ILE A 163 16.22 -2.07 2.86
CA ILE A 163 17.21 -1.76 3.92
C ILE A 163 18.51 -2.58 3.74
N THR A 164 18.46 -3.73 3.08
CA THR A 164 19.62 -4.64 2.97
C THR A 164 20.79 -4.11 2.13
N ASP A 165 20.55 -3.16 1.23
CA ASP A 165 21.62 -2.62 0.37
C ASP A 165 22.34 -1.40 0.98
N THR A 166 21.78 -0.79 2.03
CA THR A 166 22.38 0.41 2.67
C THR A 166 22.94 0.16 4.07
N ALA A 167 22.56 -0.95 4.72
CA ALA A 167 23.07 -1.33 6.04
C ALA A 167 24.27 -2.31 6.00
N ASN A 168 24.90 -2.52 4.84
CA ASN A 168 26.25 -3.07 4.80
C ASN A 168 27.22 -1.97 5.21
N ASN A 169 27.49 -1.84 6.52
CA ASN A 169 28.88 -1.74 7.01
C ASN A 169 29.07 -1.69 8.52
N ASN A 170 28.09 -1.49 9.40
CA ASN A 170 28.37 -1.42 10.84
C ASN A 170 27.25 -2.07 11.68
N GLU A 171 27.48 -3.33 12.07
CA GLU A 171 26.97 -4.06 13.26
C GLU A 171 26.89 -5.58 12.95
N ILE A 172 28.04 -6.20 12.66
CA ILE A 172 28.21 -7.67 12.58
C ILE A 172 28.58 -8.25 13.97
N THR A 173 28.23 -7.56 15.06
CA THR A 173 28.73 -7.91 16.40
C THR A 173 27.62 -7.93 17.45
N MET A 174 26.49 -8.57 17.16
CA MET A 174 25.63 -9.12 18.21
C MET A 174 25.07 -10.48 17.76
N ASN A 175 25.43 -11.52 18.51
CA ASN A 175 24.92 -12.90 18.52
C ASN A 175 25.29 -13.86 17.37
N LYS A 176 26.56 -13.86 16.96
CA LYS A 176 27.18 -15.01 16.27
C LYS A 176 27.15 -16.32 17.09
N LEU A 177 26.93 -16.25 18.40
CA LEU A 177 27.00 -17.40 19.32
C LEU A 177 25.66 -18.06 19.65
N GLU A 178 24.51 -17.41 19.39
CA GLU A 178 23.19 -18.00 19.66
C GLU A 178 22.59 -18.70 18.43
N ILE A 179 22.84 -18.17 17.23
CA ILE A 179 22.32 -18.74 15.96
C ILE A 179 23.03 -20.05 15.60
N GLN A 180 24.33 -20.17 15.94
CA GLN A 180 25.08 -21.41 15.68
C GLN A 180 24.60 -22.62 16.51
N ASN A 181 23.91 -22.41 17.65
CA ASN A 181 23.52 -23.52 18.52
C ASN A 181 22.11 -24.08 18.24
N ASN A 182 21.24 -23.35 17.55
CA ASN A 182 19.87 -23.80 17.29
C ASN A 182 19.62 -24.24 15.83
N GLU A 183 20.41 -23.79 14.85
CA GLU A 183 20.24 -24.20 13.44
C GLU A 183 20.93 -25.52 13.08
N ILE A 184 21.93 -25.97 13.86
CA ILE A 184 22.67 -27.22 13.57
C ILE A 184 21.87 -28.47 13.95
N LYS A 185 20.90 -28.35 14.87
CA LYS A 185 20.13 -29.50 15.37
C LYS A 185 19.02 -29.94 14.40
N PHE A 186 18.49 -29.02 13.58
CA PHE A 186 17.43 -29.32 12.60
C PHE A 186 17.98 -29.93 11.29
N ILE A 187 19.26 -29.70 10.98
CA ILE A 187 19.91 -30.18 9.75
C ILE A 187 20.53 -31.59 9.93
N ALA A 188 20.56 -32.14 11.14
CA ALA A 188 21.31 -33.35 11.45
C ALA A 188 20.60 -34.69 11.16
N GLU A 189 19.36 -34.74 10.64
CA GLU A 189 18.64 -36.02 10.55
C GLU A 189 18.28 -36.59 9.16
N ASN A 190 18.61 -35.99 8.00
CA ASN A 190 18.41 -36.71 6.71
C ASN A 190 19.40 -36.37 5.57
N ILE A 191 20.48 -37.15 5.54
CA ILE A 191 21.28 -37.71 4.42
C ILE A 191 21.35 -37.01 3.03
N VAL A 192 22.62 -36.76 2.65
CA VAL A 192 23.30 -36.82 1.33
C VAL A 192 22.51 -37.42 0.15
N VAL A 193 22.15 -36.59 -0.86
CA VAL A 193 22.20 -36.93 -2.31
C VAL A 193 22.27 -35.63 -3.15
N GLY A 194 23.28 -35.52 -4.02
CA GLY A 194 23.21 -34.91 -5.37
C GLY A 194 23.12 -33.38 -5.51
N ASN A 195 24.13 -32.79 -6.17
CA ASN A 195 24.45 -31.35 -6.33
C ASN A 195 23.42 -30.39 -6.99
N GLU A 196 22.12 -30.71 -7.07
CA GLU A 196 21.06 -29.72 -7.37
C GLU A 196 20.32 -29.27 -6.10
N ARG A 197 20.13 -30.17 -5.14
CA ARG A 197 19.56 -29.86 -3.82
C ARG A 197 20.38 -28.85 -3.04
N LEU A 198 21.70 -28.82 -3.21
CA LEU A 198 22.57 -27.86 -2.52
C LEU A 198 22.36 -26.41 -2.98
N ILE A 199 21.94 -26.19 -4.23
CA ILE A 199 21.64 -24.85 -4.74
C ILE A 199 20.28 -24.38 -4.22
N GLU A 200 19.25 -25.23 -4.31
CA GLU A 200 17.93 -24.95 -3.73
C GLU A 200 18.00 -24.75 -2.21
N MET A 201 18.77 -25.60 -1.50
CA MET A 201 19.02 -25.46 -0.08
C MET A 201 19.76 -24.17 0.25
N ASN A 202 20.72 -23.73 -0.58
CA ASN A 202 21.44 -22.47 -0.37
C ASN A 202 20.54 -21.24 -0.63
N GLU A 203 19.66 -21.29 -1.63
CA GLU A 203 18.66 -20.25 -1.89
C GLU A 203 17.61 -20.18 -0.77
N GLU A 204 17.15 -21.33 -0.27
CA GLU A 204 16.29 -21.41 0.91
C GLU A 204 17.02 -20.88 2.16
N LEU A 205 18.28 -21.28 2.40
CA LEU A 205 19.09 -20.78 3.53
C LEU A 205 19.29 -19.26 3.47
N ASP A 206 19.52 -18.70 2.27
CA ASP A 206 19.64 -17.25 2.08
C ASP A 206 18.31 -16.54 2.34
N GLY A 207 17.19 -17.15 1.92
CA GLY A 207 15.85 -16.73 2.27
C GLY A 207 15.60 -16.69 3.78
N TYR A 208 15.98 -17.75 4.51
CA TYR A 208 15.86 -17.83 5.97
C TYR A 208 16.76 -16.80 6.68
N LYS A 209 18.02 -16.66 6.26
CA LYS A 209 18.95 -15.64 6.81
C LYS A 209 18.40 -14.23 6.64
N LYS A 210 17.81 -13.94 5.47
CA LYS A 210 17.17 -12.65 5.20
C LYS A 210 15.99 -12.41 6.13
N VAL A 211 15.14 -13.42 6.33
CA VAL A 211 14.00 -13.37 7.27
C VAL A 211 14.45 -13.11 8.70
N TYR A 212 15.49 -13.81 9.18
CA TYR A 212 16.02 -13.58 10.53
C TYR A 212 16.57 -12.15 10.70
N LYS A 213 17.26 -11.62 9.67
CA LYS A 213 17.69 -10.22 9.65
C LYS A 213 16.49 -9.27 9.74
N THR A 214 15.43 -9.53 8.97
CA THR A 214 14.18 -8.77 9.03
C THR A 214 13.57 -8.82 10.43
N ILE A 215 13.43 -10.02 11.02
CA ILE A 215 12.82 -10.21 12.34
C ILE A 215 13.61 -9.44 13.41
N ASN A 216 14.94 -9.59 13.45
CA ASN A 216 15.80 -8.87 14.39
C ASN A 216 15.69 -7.35 14.21
N TYR A 217 15.67 -6.88 12.97
CA TYR A 217 15.44 -5.47 12.68
C TYR A 217 14.08 -4.99 13.20
N LEU A 218 12.99 -5.71 12.94
CA LEU A 218 11.65 -5.35 13.41
C LEU A 218 11.53 -5.39 14.94
N LEU A 219 12.24 -6.31 15.61
CA LEU A 219 12.33 -6.35 17.06
C LEU A 219 13.09 -5.14 17.62
N ASN A 220 14.22 -4.77 17.01
CA ASN A 220 15.02 -3.61 17.42
C ASN A 220 14.30 -2.27 17.21
N MET A 221 13.35 -2.23 16.26
CA MET A 221 12.51 -1.06 16.01
C MET A 221 11.39 -0.88 17.05
N ARG A 222 11.16 -1.86 17.94
CA ARG A 222 10.20 -1.72 19.04
C ARG A 222 10.73 -0.78 20.10
N ILE A 223 9.80 -0.14 20.80
CA ILE A 223 10.11 0.84 21.85
C ILE A 223 10.16 0.10 23.19
N ASN A 224 11.30 0.16 23.87
CA ASN A 224 11.39 -0.20 25.29
C ASN A 224 11.03 1.03 26.14
N GLU A 225 10.24 0.84 27.19
CA GLU A 225 9.78 1.94 28.06
C GLU A 225 10.93 2.64 28.83
N GLN A 226 12.11 2.02 28.88
CA GLN A 226 13.29 2.46 29.64
C GLN A 226 14.29 3.30 28.83
N ASP A 227 14.14 3.41 27.50
CA ASP A 227 15.09 4.18 26.71
C ASP A 227 14.90 5.70 26.96
N SER A 228 15.94 6.38 27.43
CA SER A 228 16.00 7.84 27.54
C SER A 228 16.13 8.47 26.14
N ILE A 229 15.03 8.57 25.39
CA ILE A 229 15.10 9.03 23.99
C ILE A 229 14.66 10.49 23.84
N ARG A 230 15.66 11.35 23.60
CA ARG A 230 15.46 12.71 23.10
C ARG A 230 15.63 12.72 21.59
N ALA A 231 14.70 13.37 20.88
CA ALA A 231 14.85 13.57 19.44
C ALA A 231 16.07 14.46 19.14
N LYS A 232 16.76 14.17 18.04
CA LYS A 232 17.93 14.94 17.58
C LYS A 232 17.56 16.39 17.29
N ASP A 233 18.40 17.31 17.74
CA ASP A 233 18.32 18.73 17.39
C ASP A 233 19.30 19.05 16.24
N ILE A 234 18.80 19.69 15.20
CA ILE A 234 19.52 20.18 14.03
C ILE A 234 19.74 21.68 14.22
N LYS A 235 20.98 22.15 14.11
CA LYS A 235 21.28 23.58 14.21
C LYS A 235 20.64 24.33 13.04
N ALA A 236 20.08 25.52 13.31
CA ALA A 236 19.46 26.35 12.28
C ALA A 236 20.42 26.68 11.12
N SER A 237 21.73 26.79 11.41
CA SER A 237 22.80 27.02 10.44
C SER A 237 23.01 25.85 9.47
N GLU A 238 22.56 24.64 9.80
CA GLU A 238 22.67 23.45 8.95
C GLU A 238 21.52 23.38 7.92
N LEU A 239 20.48 24.22 8.06
CA LEU A 239 19.33 24.28 7.16
C LEU A 239 19.50 25.41 6.13
N GLN A 240 19.94 25.05 4.93
CA GLN A 240 20.21 25.98 3.85
C GLN A 240 18.96 26.21 2.99
N ASP A 241 18.88 27.37 2.33
CA ASP A 241 17.83 27.62 1.34
C ASP A 241 18.10 26.84 0.04
N PRO A 242 17.03 26.35 -0.64
CA PRO A 242 17.19 25.65 -1.90
C PRO A 242 17.77 26.56 -3.00
N PRO A 243 18.50 26.02 -4.00
CA PRO A 243 19.14 26.81 -5.06
C PRO A 243 18.16 27.65 -5.88
N LYS A 244 16.92 27.17 -6.01
CA LYS A 244 15.79 27.92 -6.59
C LYS A 244 14.81 28.22 -5.47
N TYR A 245 14.32 29.46 -5.43
CA TYR A 245 13.27 29.84 -4.49
C TYR A 245 12.03 28.95 -4.68
N VAL A 246 11.61 28.30 -3.60
CA VAL A 246 10.37 27.51 -3.56
C VAL A 246 9.40 28.20 -2.61
N PRO A 247 8.21 28.63 -3.08
CA PRO A 247 7.23 29.28 -2.23
C PRO A 247 6.75 28.33 -1.12
N LEU A 248 6.32 28.92 0.01
CA LEU A 248 5.82 28.17 1.16
C LEU A 248 4.62 27.30 0.75
N ARG A 249 4.67 26.01 1.09
CA ARG A 249 3.54 25.11 0.90
C ARG A 249 2.52 25.35 2.01
N LEU A 250 1.28 25.66 1.62
CA LEU A 250 0.16 25.79 2.54
C LEU A 250 -0.31 24.38 2.94
N GLY A 251 -0.06 23.98 4.19
CA GLY A 251 -0.74 22.82 4.80
C GLY A 251 -2.07 23.24 5.42
N SER A 252 -2.84 22.26 5.93
CA SER A 252 -4.21 22.48 6.43
C SER A 252 -4.31 23.56 7.52
N ARG A 253 -3.22 23.81 8.30
CA ARG A 253 -3.14 24.86 9.33
C ARG A 253 -1.76 25.49 9.53
N VAL A 254 -0.77 25.13 8.69
CA VAL A 254 0.64 25.55 8.88
C VAL A 254 1.31 25.79 7.54
N LYS A 255 2.26 26.73 7.51
CA LYS A 255 3.12 26.97 6.34
C LYS A 255 4.33 26.06 6.46
N ILE A 256 4.58 25.25 5.43
CA ILE A 256 5.70 24.32 5.35
C ILE A 256 6.78 24.94 4.46
N GLN A 257 8.00 25.01 4.97
CA GLN A 257 9.13 25.59 4.25
C GLN A 257 10.06 24.49 3.72
N LYS A 258 10.46 24.58 2.45
CA LYS A 258 11.49 23.72 1.86
C LYS A 258 12.87 24.25 2.23
N LYS A 259 13.76 23.38 2.69
CA LYS A 259 15.17 23.65 3.02
C LYS A 259 16.05 22.51 2.50
N VAL A 260 17.36 22.69 2.54
CA VAL A 260 18.36 21.66 2.25
C VAL A 260 19.14 21.35 3.52
N PHE A 261 19.22 20.06 3.87
CA PHE A 261 19.95 19.53 5.00
C PHE A 261 20.85 18.38 4.54
N ASN A 262 22.16 18.47 4.74
CA ASN A 262 23.14 17.47 4.28
C ASN A 262 22.95 17.07 2.81
N ALA A 263 22.80 18.05 1.93
CA ALA A 263 22.54 17.88 0.49
C ALA A 263 21.21 17.18 0.13
N ILE A 264 20.31 16.97 1.09
CA ILE A 264 18.99 16.38 0.88
C ILE A 264 17.92 17.46 1.08
N GLU A 265 16.89 17.44 0.25
CA GLU A 265 15.74 18.33 0.39
C GLU A 265 14.85 17.90 1.57
N VAL A 266 14.53 18.85 2.45
CA VAL A 266 13.73 18.63 3.65
C VAL A 266 12.58 19.62 3.76
N ALA A 267 11.50 19.17 4.40
CA ALA A 267 10.37 20.00 4.80
C ALA A 267 10.50 20.40 6.27
N CYS A 268 10.44 21.70 6.53
CA CYS A 268 10.39 22.28 7.86
C CYS A 268 8.94 22.65 8.19
N LYS A 269 8.31 21.90 9.09
CA LYS A 269 6.91 22.08 9.50
C LYS A 269 6.83 22.62 10.93
N PRO A 270 6.16 23.76 11.18
CA PRO A 270 6.01 24.31 12.53
C PRO A 270 5.32 23.35 13.50
N ILE A 271 5.80 23.30 14.75
CA ILE A 271 5.19 22.55 15.85
C ILE A 271 4.67 23.52 16.92
N PRO A 272 3.43 23.38 17.40
CA PRO A 272 2.93 24.16 18.53
C PRO A 272 3.73 23.92 19.81
N LYS A 273 4.09 24.99 20.54
CA LYS A 273 4.95 24.93 21.74
C LYS A 273 4.42 23.98 22.83
N TYR A 274 3.10 23.87 22.99
CA TYR A 274 2.47 23.04 24.03
C TYR A 274 2.60 21.52 23.79
N ILE A 275 2.92 21.08 22.56
CA ILE A 275 3.07 19.65 22.23
C ILE A 275 4.50 19.15 22.52
N PHE A 276 5.45 20.06 22.72
CA PHE A 276 6.88 19.75 22.67
C PHE A 276 7.40 18.72 23.70
N PRO A 277 7.04 18.78 25.00
CA PRO A 277 7.53 17.80 25.99
C PRO A 277 7.03 16.38 25.68
N MET A 278 5.78 16.27 25.21
CA MET A 278 5.15 15.01 24.82
C MET A 278 5.63 14.49 23.47
N ALA A 279 6.08 15.40 22.59
CA ALA A 279 6.58 15.07 21.27
C ALA A 279 7.96 14.38 21.30
N GLN A 280 8.81 14.59 22.31
CA GLN A 280 10.19 14.06 22.26
C GLN A 280 10.24 12.53 22.15
N LYS A 281 9.46 11.81 22.97
CA LYS A 281 9.35 10.34 22.88
C LYS A 281 8.80 9.90 21.52
N TYR A 282 7.76 10.59 21.03
CA TYR A 282 7.15 10.34 19.72
C TYR A 282 8.15 10.52 18.56
N LEU A 283 8.86 11.65 18.56
CA LEU A 283 9.80 12.04 17.52
C LEU A 283 11.00 11.11 17.48
N ALA A 284 11.48 10.67 18.64
CA ALA A 284 12.58 9.73 18.69
C ALA A 284 12.17 8.33 18.21
N THR A 285 10.90 7.96 18.32
CA THR A 285 10.40 6.76 17.63
C THR A 285 10.30 6.97 16.12
N LEU A 286 9.80 8.13 15.65
CA LEU A 286 9.78 8.42 14.21
C LEU A 286 11.16 8.31 13.56
N GLU A 287 12.22 8.64 14.31
CA GLU A 287 13.60 8.48 13.85
C GLU A 287 13.92 7.01 13.54
N LYS A 288 13.58 6.08 14.44
CA LYS A 288 13.75 4.63 14.24
C LYS A 288 12.94 4.15 13.02
N LEU A 289 11.69 4.60 12.90
CA LEU A 289 10.80 4.18 11.81
C LEU A 289 11.21 4.68 10.42
N GLY A 290 12.03 5.73 10.34
CA GLY A 290 12.46 6.36 9.08
C GLY A 290 13.32 5.48 8.17
N ALA A 291 13.69 4.28 8.61
CA ALA A 291 14.34 3.27 7.78
C ALA A 291 13.35 2.50 6.89
N CYS A 292 12.06 2.47 7.22
CA CYS A 292 11.04 1.96 6.29
C CYS A 292 10.81 3.00 5.17
N PRO A 293 10.90 2.60 3.89
CA PRO A 293 10.81 3.55 2.78
C PRO A 293 9.40 4.14 2.60
N TYR A 294 8.38 3.50 3.17
CA TYR A 294 6.97 3.91 3.09
C TYR A 294 6.51 4.74 4.29
N ILE A 295 7.40 5.04 5.23
CA ILE A 295 7.16 5.94 6.35
C ILE A 295 7.88 7.26 6.06
N ILE A 296 7.25 8.40 6.37
CA ILE A 296 7.92 9.69 6.22
C ILE A 296 9.15 9.76 7.12
N LYS A 297 10.33 10.05 6.54
CA LYS A 297 11.57 10.10 7.32
C LYS A 297 11.62 11.36 8.17
N PHE A 298 11.85 11.18 9.47
CA PHE A 298 12.14 12.24 10.41
C PHE A 298 13.66 12.44 10.55
N HIS A 299 14.12 13.68 10.42
CA HIS A 299 15.55 14.01 10.52
C HIS A 299 15.92 14.62 11.86
N GLY A 300 15.02 15.40 12.47
CA GLY A 300 15.29 16.10 13.71
C GLY A 300 14.39 17.30 13.95
N LEU A 301 14.62 17.96 15.07
CA LEU A 301 14.00 19.22 15.44
C LEU A 301 14.91 20.39 15.07
N SER A 302 14.36 21.53 14.71
CA SER A 302 15.15 22.75 14.55
C SER A 302 14.34 24.00 14.91
N VAL A 303 14.96 25.17 14.73
CA VAL A 303 14.32 26.47 14.93
C VAL A 303 14.53 27.32 13.68
N ILE A 304 13.45 27.83 13.11
CA ILE A 304 13.48 28.80 12.00
C ILE A 304 12.72 30.04 12.45
N ALA A 305 13.36 31.21 12.38
CA ALA A 305 12.76 32.50 12.74
C ALA A 305 12.02 32.45 14.10
N THR A 306 12.66 31.87 15.13
CA THR A 306 12.14 31.67 16.50
C THR A 306 11.02 30.63 16.65
N VAL A 307 10.56 30.02 15.57
CA VAL A 307 9.55 28.96 15.56
C VAL A 307 10.23 27.59 15.57
N LYS A 308 9.82 26.72 16.51
CA LYS A 308 10.26 25.32 16.51
C LYS A 308 9.62 24.57 15.35
N VAL A 309 10.43 23.82 14.61
CA VAL A 309 10.01 23.05 13.44
C VAL A 309 10.41 21.58 13.57
N ILE A 310 9.57 20.70 13.03
CA ILE A 310 9.95 19.33 12.71
C ILE A 310 10.60 19.34 11.33
N VAL A 311 11.75 18.69 11.19
CA VAL A 311 12.46 18.50 9.92
C VAL A 311 12.19 17.08 9.43
N ILE A 312 11.48 16.96 8.32
CA ILE A 312 11.09 15.70 7.69
C ILE A 312 11.50 15.67 6.22
N GLU A 313 11.51 14.49 5.61
CA GLU A 313 11.75 14.32 4.16
C GLU A 313 10.83 15.22 3.33
N TRP A 314 11.38 15.83 2.28
CA TRP A 314 10.58 16.60 1.35
C TRP A 314 9.76 15.69 0.42
N ALA A 315 8.44 15.82 0.48
CA ALA A 315 7.52 15.15 -0.42
C ALA A 315 7.14 16.06 -1.59
N GLU A 316 7.70 15.84 -2.77
CA GLU A 316 7.60 16.73 -3.93
C GLU A 316 6.15 17.07 -4.31
N TYR A 317 5.24 16.09 -4.28
CA TYR A 317 3.87 16.26 -4.78
C TYR A 317 2.83 16.53 -3.68
N GLY A 318 3.27 16.77 -2.45
CA GLY A 318 2.34 16.99 -1.33
C GLY A 318 1.67 15.71 -0.89
N THR A 319 0.41 15.81 -0.46
CA THR A 319 -0.40 14.65 -0.06
C THR A 319 -0.93 13.90 -1.27
N LEU A 320 -1.28 12.62 -1.12
CA LEU A 320 -1.92 11.83 -2.16
C LEU A 320 -3.28 12.46 -2.55
N ARG A 321 -3.92 13.17 -1.62
CA ARG A 321 -5.08 14.02 -1.92
C ARG A 321 -4.75 15.16 -2.87
N ASP A 322 -3.69 15.91 -2.60
CA ASP A 322 -3.25 17.00 -3.50
C ASP A 322 -2.94 16.43 -4.89
N VAL A 323 -2.32 15.25 -4.96
CA VAL A 323 -2.04 14.58 -6.23
C VAL A 323 -3.32 14.27 -7.00
N TYR A 324 -4.29 13.58 -6.40
CA TYR A 324 -5.48 13.18 -7.15
C TYR A 324 -6.41 14.37 -7.48
N GLN A 325 -6.37 15.45 -6.69
CA GLN A 325 -7.14 16.67 -6.96
C GLN A 325 -6.58 17.45 -8.16
N ASN A 326 -5.26 17.40 -8.36
CA ASN A 326 -4.61 18.10 -9.47
C ASN A 326 -4.42 17.20 -10.70
N TYR A 327 -4.46 15.88 -10.52
CA TYR A 327 -4.07 14.94 -11.55
C TYR A 327 -4.89 13.63 -11.53
N LYS A 328 -5.17 13.10 -12.73
CA LYS A 328 -5.73 11.75 -12.88
C LYS A 328 -4.65 10.70 -12.68
N ILE A 329 -4.84 9.80 -11.71
CA ILE A 329 -3.94 8.68 -11.43
C ILE A 329 -4.45 7.46 -12.21
N ASN A 330 -3.57 6.81 -12.96
CA ASN A 330 -3.89 5.58 -13.69
C ASN A 330 -3.94 4.36 -12.75
N TRP A 331 -4.54 3.26 -13.22
CA TRP A 331 -4.72 2.05 -12.41
C TRP A 331 -3.42 1.37 -11.96
N GLY A 332 -2.36 1.39 -12.77
CA GLY A 332 -1.09 0.80 -12.37
C GLY A 332 -0.44 1.54 -11.20
N ALA A 333 -0.46 2.88 -11.25
CA ALA A 333 -0.02 3.72 -10.13
C ALA A 333 -0.93 3.56 -8.91
N LYS A 334 -2.27 3.48 -9.08
CA LYS A 334 -3.20 3.23 -7.96
C LYS A 334 -2.88 1.93 -7.23
N ILE A 335 -2.65 0.83 -7.96
CA ILE A 335 -2.29 -0.47 -7.38
C ILE A 335 -0.94 -0.39 -6.67
N SER A 336 0.06 0.22 -7.30
CA SER A 336 1.40 0.36 -6.72
C SER A 336 1.35 1.17 -5.42
N ILE A 337 0.68 2.32 -5.42
CA ILE A 337 0.48 3.18 -4.25
C ILE A 337 -0.30 2.42 -3.16
N ALA A 338 -1.40 1.75 -3.50
CA ALA A 338 -2.20 0.98 -2.56
C ALA A 338 -1.39 -0.13 -1.88
N ARG A 339 -0.62 -0.88 -2.67
CA ARG A 339 0.27 -1.93 -2.18
C ARG A 339 1.33 -1.35 -1.25
N ASP A 340 2.01 -0.27 -1.65
CA ASP A 340 3.09 0.34 -0.89
C ASP A 340 2.58 0.98 0.42
N ILE A 341 1.38 1.55 0.43
CA ILE A 341 0.69 1.97 1.65
C ILE A 341 0.41 0.76 2.55
N CYS A 342 -0.06 -0.36 1.98
CA CYS A 342 -0.29 -1.60 2.72
C CYS A 342 1.01 -2.10 3.38
N CYS A 343 2.16 -2.03 2.68
CA CYS A 343 3.47 -2.34 3.26
C CYS A 343 3.80 -1.44 4.46
N GLY A 344 3.60 -0.13 4.33
CA GLY A 344 3.83 0.81 5.41
C GLY A 344 2.94 0.55 6.63
N LEU A 345 1.66 0.21 6.43
CA LEU A 345 0.75 -0.16 7.51
C LEU A 345 1.15 -1.49 8.17
N ALA A 346 1.55 -2.49 7.38
CA ALA A 346 2.06 -3.75 7.88
C ALA A 346 3.33 -3.56 8.72
N PHE A 347 4.24 -2.68 8.28
CA PHE A 347 5.42 -2.29 9.05
C PHE A 347 5.02 -1.70 10.41
N LEU A 348 4.12 -0.72 10.46
CA LEU A 348 3.65 -0.15 11.73
C LEU A 348 3.03 -1.21 12.66
N GLN A 349 2.20 -2.11 12.12
CA GLN A 349 1.60 -3.20 12.90
C GLN A 349 2.65 -4.19 13.45
N SER A 350 3.75 -4.43 12.71
CA SER A 350 4.84 -5.32 13.12
C SER A 350 5.63 -4.80 14.35
N VAL A 351 5.63 -3.48 14.53
CA VAL A 351 6.25 -2.77 15.67
C VAL A 351 5.22 -2.28 16.70
N ASN A 352 3.99 -2.78 16.63
CA ASN A 352 2.88 -2.45 17.55
C ASN A 352 2.48 -0.97 17.55
N ILE A 353 2.42 -0.35 16.37
CA ILE A 353 1.95 1.01 16.15
C ILE A 353 0.69 0.97 15.28
N LEU A 354 -0.34 1.71 15.69
CA LEU A 354 -1.53 1.96 14.88
C LEU A 354 -1.48 3.39 14.34
N HIS A 355 -1.88 3.57 13.08
CA HIS A 355 -1.91 4.83 12.37
C HIS A 355 -3.06 5.74 12.83
N HIS A 356 -4.23 5.15 13.10
CA HIS A 356 -5.46 5.81 13.59
C HIS A 356 -6.16 6.82 12.67
N ASP A 357 -5.46 7.42 11.71
CA ASP A 357 -6.03 8.39 10.76
C ASP A 357 -5.63 8.07 9.30
N ILE A 358 -6.06 6.89 8.81
CA ILE A 358 -5.69 6.37 7.48
C ILE A 358 -6.59 6.98 6.41
N ARG A 359 -6.01 7.84 5.55
CA ARG A 359 -6.67 8.57 4.45
C ARG A 359 -5.63 9.13 3.48
N CYS A 360 -6.02 9.50 2.26
CA CYS A 360 -5.07 10.05 1.27
C CYS A 360 -4.43 11.39 1.70
N GLU A 361 -5.03 12.15 2.60
CA GLU A 361 -4.41 13.38 3.15
C GLU A 361 -3.22 13.09 4.07
N ASN A 362 -3.15 11.90 4.68
CA ASN A 362 -2.05 11.50 5.56
C ASN A 362 -1.04 10.56 4.87
N VAL A 363 -1.07 10.53 3.54
CA VAL A 363 -0.06 9.88 2.70
C VAL A 363 0.61 10.97 1.90
N LEU A 364 1.91 11.18 2.09
CA LEU A 364 2.71 12.09 1.29
C LEU A 364 3.30 11.37 0.07
N ILE A 365 3.51 12.08 -1.02
CA ILE A 365 4.04 11.53 -2.27
C ILE A 365 5.37 12.20 -2.61
N ASN A 366 6.46 11.43 -2.62
CA ASN A 366 7.80 11.94 -2.95
C ASN A 366 8.03 12.05 -4.47
N GLU A 367 9.21 12.52 -4.86
CA GLU A 367 9.58 12.71 -6.27
C GLU A 367 9.49 11.44 -7.13
N LYS A 368 9.56 10.25 -6.51
CA LYS A 368 9.45 8.93 -7.16
C LYS A 368 8.03 8.36 -7.10
N ILE A 369 7.02 9.15 -6.72
CA ILE A 369 5.63 8.72 -6.48
C ILE A 369 5.51 7.60 -5.44
N GLN A 370 6.50 7.49 -4.56
CA GLN A 370 6.43 6.55 -3.47
C GLN A 370 5.55 7.14 -2.35
N PRO A 371 4.56 6.39 -1.84
CA PRO A 371 3.76 6.85 -0.73
C PRO A 371 4.56 6.81 0.58
N LYS A 372 4.38 7.86 1.38
CA LYS A 372 5.01 8.07 2.68
C LYS A 372 3.91 8.32 3.70
N LEU A 373 3.58 7.32 4.50
CA LEU A 373 2.64 7.46 5.62
C LEU A 373 3.18 8.50 6.60
N CYS A 374 2.31 9.40 7.04
CA CYS A 374 2.64 10.45 7.99
C CYS A 374 1.49 10.72 8.96
N ASN A 375 1.73 11.56 9.97
CA ASN A 375 0.73 11.95 10.97
C ASN A 375 0.11 10.81 11.81
N PHE A 376 0.66 9.59 11.76
CA PHE A 376 0.34 8.53 12.72
C PHE A 376 0.82 8.89 14.14
N SER A 377 0.23 8.27 15.15
CA SER A 377 0.38 8.66 16.57
C SER A 377 0.51 7.45 17.49
N PHE A 378 1.11 7.61 18.67
CA PHE A 378 1.17 6.56 19.69
C PHE A 378 -0.05 6.55 20.62
N PRO A 379 -0.40 5.38 21.19
CA PRO A 379 -1.34 5.31 22.29
C PRO A 379 -0.83 6.14 23.48
N SER A 380 -1.55 7.18 23.87
CA SER A 380 -1.37 7.89 25.13
C SER A 380 -2.73 8.33 25.66
N GLU A 381 -2.83 8.65 26.95
CA GLU A 381 -4.06 9.15 27.58
C GLU A 381 -4.56 10.47 26.93
N TYR A 382 -3.66 11.23 26.31
CA TYR A 382 -3.99 12.41 25.49
C TYR A 382 -4.54 12.04 24.09
N TYR A 383 -4.22 10.84 23.60
CA TYR A 383 -4.60 10.36 22.29
C TYR A 383 -6.08 9.98 22.19
N GLU A 384 -6.62 9.36 23.23
CA GLU A 384 -8.06 9.08 23.33
C GLU A 384 -8.89 10.38 23.28
N LYS A 385 -8.36 11.46 23.88
CA LYS A 385 -8.93 12.81 23.75
C LYS A 385 -8.76 13.37 22.34
N LYS A 386 -7.62 13.16 21.66
CA LYS A 386 -7.39 13.62 20.28
C LYS A 386 -8.37 12.98 19.30
N ILE A 387 -8.61 11.67 19.37
CA ILE A 387 -9.63 10.97 18.56
C ILE A 387 -11.00 11.63 18.73
N LEU A 388 -11.36 11.97 19.97
CA LEU A 388 -12.60 12.65 20.33
C LEU A 388 -12.71 14.05 19.70
N TYR A 389 -11.63 14.83 19.73
CA TYR A 389 -11.57 16.16 19.10
C TYR A 389 -11.47 16.10 17.56
N SER A 390 -10.94 15.01 16.99
CA SER A 390 -10.76 14.84 15.55
C SER A 390 -11.93 14.15 14.85
N ARG A 391 -13.04 13.86 15.56
CA ARG A 391 -14.28 13.27 15.00
C ARG A 391 -14.64 13.86 13.64
N HIS A 392 -14.72 15.19 13.56
CA HIS A 392 -15.09 15.92 12.34
C HIS A 392 -14.17 15.67 11.14
N ASN A 393 -12.91 15.31 11.39
CA ASN A 393 -11.96 15.08 10.32
C ASN A 393 -12.04 13.62 9.84
N ILE A 394 -12.21 12.65 10.73
CA ILE A 394 -12.01 11.23 10.40
C ILE A 394 -13.29 10.44 10.08
N THR A 395 -14.48 10.98 10.38
CA THR A 395 -15.76 10.25 10.26
C THR A 395 -15.94 9.54 8.91
N ASN A 396 -15.55 10.15 7.80
CA ASN A 396 -15.76 9.59 6.46
C ASN A 396 -14.94 8.31 6.21
N TRP A 397 -13.89 8.06 7.00
CA TRP A 397 -13.03 6.87 6.90
C TRP A 397 -13.15 5.94 8.12
N ALA A 398 -13.93 6.34 9.14
CA ALA A 398 -13.99 5.63 10.41
C ALA A 398 -14.92 4.40 10.36
N ALA A 399 -14.51 3.35 11.07
CA ALA A 399 -15.29 2.12 11.20
C ALA A 399 -16.55 2.33 12.06
N PRO A 400 -17.65 1.62 11.79
CA PRO A 400 -18.93 1.81 12.48
C PRO A 400 -18.85 1.60 14.00
N GLU A 401 -18.02 0.67 14.47
CA GLU A 401 -17.83 0.41 15.89
C GLU A 401 -17.19 1.58 16.66
N LEU A 402 -16.59 2.56 15.96
CA LEU A 402 -16.07 3.79 16.57
C LEU A 402 -17.16 4.85 16.82
N PHE A 403 -18.32 4.77 16.18
CA PHE A 403 -19.36 5.81 16.33
C PHE A 403 -20.06 5.76 17.69
N ASN A 404 -20.21 4.57 18.26
CA ASN A 404 -20.72 4.41 19.62
C ASN A 404 -19.82 5.13 20.64
N PHE A 405 -18.51 5.17 20.40
CA PHE A 405 -17.57 5.93 21.23
C PHE A 405 -17.81 7.45 21.13
N PHE A 406 -18.02 7.99 19.92
CA PHE A 406 -18.25 9.42 19.71
C PHE A 406 -19.54 9.97 20.35
N LEU A 407 -20.53 9.11 20.60
CA LEU A 407 -21.83 9.49 21.17
C LEU A 407 -21.85 9.52 22.71
N THR A 408 -20.95 8.77 23.38
CA THR A 408 -20.97 8.60 24.85
C THR A 408 -20.57 9.84 25.66
N ASP A 409 -19.93 10.85 25.06
CA ASP A 409 -19.47 12.05 25.80
C ASP A 409 -20.50 13.18 25.91
N GLN A 410 -21.66 13.07 25.26
CA GLN A 410 -22.78 14.01 25.49
C GLN A 410 -23.41 13.81 26.88
N ASN A 411 -23.29 12.61 27.46
CA ASN A 411 -23.85 12.26 28.76
C ASN A 411 -22.74 11.83 29.73
N LYS A 412 -22.27 12.76 30.58
CA LYS A 412 -21.23 12.59 31.63
C LYS A 412 -21.52 11.52 32.72
N LYS A 413 -22.24 10.43 32.42
CA LYS A 413 -22.59 9.38 33.40
C LYS A 413 -22.47 7.95 32.85
N PHE A 414 -21.35 7.58 32.23
CA PHE A 414 -20.93 6.18 32.14
C PHE A 414 -19.40 6.04 32.22
N ARG A 415 -18.84 6.27 33.41
CA ARG A 415 -17.55 5.69 33.80
C ARG A 415 -17.83 4.48 34.68
N LYS A 416 -18.20 3.35 34.07
CA LYS A 416 -18.10 2.00 34.67
C LYS A 416 -18.27 0.95 33.55
N SER A 417 -17.17 0.23 33.29
CA SER A 417 -16.97 -0.93 32.39
C SER A 417 -17.27 -0.75 30.89
N GLY A 418 -16.19 -0.62 30.09
CA GLY A 418 -16.17 -1.03 28.68
C GLY A 418 -16.01 0.08 27.65
N VAL A 419 -14.93 0.86 27.67
CA VAL A 419 -14.56 1.73 26.54
C VAL A 419 -14.18 0.82 25.36
N PRO A 420 -14.87 0.86 24.20
CA PRO A 420 -14.46 0.10 23.03
C PRO A 420 -13.11 0.62 22.54
N LYS A 421 -12.10 -0.27 22.51
CA LYS A 421 -10.72 0.06 22.16
C LYS A 421 -10.58 0.18 20.65
N TYR A 422 -9.94 1.22 20.13
CA TYR A 422 -9.53 1.28 18.73
C TYR A 422 -8.67 0.04 18.41
N THR A 423 -9.04 -0.72 17.38
CA THR A 423 -8.36 -1.99 17.03
C THR A 423 -7.74 -1.97 15.64
N ILE A 424 -6.92 -2.96 15.34
CA ILE A 424 -6.42 -3.20 13.98
C ILE A 424 -7.58 -3.36 12.97
N LYS A 425 -8.73 -3.90 13.38
CA LYS A 425 -9.89 -4.02 12.48
C LYS A 425 -10.45 -2.67 12.08
N CYS A 426 -10.31 -1.63 12.91
CA CYS A 426 -10.64 -0.27 12.56
C CYS A 426 -9.70 0.27 11.47
N GLU A 427 -8.39 -0.02 11.57
CA GLU A 427 -7.42 0.35 10.53
C GLU A 427 -7.72 -0.31 9.19
N ILE A 428 -8.07 -1.59 9.20
CA ILE A 428 -8.43 -2.33 7.99
C ILE A 428 -9.65 -1.68 7.31
N PHE A 429 -10.64 -1.26 8.09
CA PHE A 429 -11.79 -0.52 7.55
C PHE A 429 -11.36 0.81 6.93
N SER A 430 -10.59 1.63 7.65
CA SER A 430 -10.11 2.92 7.15
C SER A 430 -9.20 2.78 5.92
N PHE A 431 -8.40 1.72 5.85
CA PHE A 431 -7.63 1.38 4.66
C PHE A 431 -8.55 1.06 3.48
N GLY A 432 -9.64 0.30 3.68
CA GLY A 432 -10.68 0.11 2.66
C GLY A 432 -11.28 1.41 2.14
N MET A 433 -11.57 2.36 3.05
CA MET A 433 -12.05 3.70 2.68
C MET A 433 -11.00 4.53 1.94
N LEU A 434 -9.71 4.42 2.30
CA LEU A 434 -8.60 5.03 1.56
C LEU A 434 -8.48 4.43 0.16
N LEU A 435 -8.58 3.11 0.00
CA LEU A 435 -8.55 2.45 -1.30
C LEU A 435 -9.69 2.94 -2.19
N TRP A 436 -10.87 3.17 -1.62
CA TRP A 436 -12.00 3.80 -2.30
C TRP A 436 -11.68 5.25 -2.70
N GLU A 437 -11.19 6.08 -1.78
CA GLU A 437 -10.78 7.48 -2.05
C GLU A 437 -9.76 7.54 -3.19
N LEU A 438 -8.79 6.63 -3.22
CA LEU A 438 -7.80 6.52 -4.29
C LEU A 438 -8.39 6.04 -5.63
N ALA A 439 -9.32 5.08 -5.59
CA ALA A 439 -9.96 4.54 -6.78
C ALA A 439 -10.82 5.59 -7.49
N PHE A 440 -11.65 6.30 -6.73
CA PHE A 440 -12.59 7.30 -7.23
C PHE A 440 -11.98 8.71 -7.33
N GLN A 441 -10.85 8.95 -6.64
CA GLN A 441 -10.22 10.27 -6.54
C GLN A 441 -11.17 11.31 -5.94
N GLU A 442 -11.99 10.88 -4.96
CA GLU A 442 -13.01 11.68 -4.31
C GLU A 442 -13.04 11.41 -2.80
N ILE A 443 -13.41 12.42 -2.00
CA ILE A 443 -13.62 12.27 -0.56
C ILE A 443 -14.87 11.41 -0.33
N PRO A 444 -14.80 10.30 0.45
CA PRO A 444 -15.99 9.50 0.74
C PRO A 444 -17.08 10.36 1.37
N TYR A 445 -18.33 10.19 0.97
CA TYR A 445 -19.52 10.86 1.50
C TYR A 445 -19.46 12.39 1.48
N LYS A 446 -18.72 12.98 0.52
CA LYS A 446 -18.38 14.42 0.46
C LYS A 446 -19.57 15.38 0.70
N ASN A 447 -20.76 14.99 0.25
CA ASN A 447 -21.97 15.83 0.29
C ASN A 447 -22.91 15.50 1.47
N MET A 448 -22.49 14.67 2.43
CA MET A 448 -23.30 14.27 3.59
C MET A 448 -22.80 14.95 4.87
N SER A 449 -23.72 15.18 5.82
CA SER A 449 -23.34 15.64 7.15
C SER A 449 -22.69 14.50 7.94
N ILE A 450 -21.84 14.85 8.91
CA ILE A 450 -21.18 13.87 9.81
C ILE A 450 -22.23 12.97 10.50
N ILE A 451 -23.35 13.54 10.93
CA ILE A 451 -24.41 12.81 11.63
C ILE A 451 -25.09 11.81 10.70
N ASP A 452 -25.32 12.19 9.44
CA ASP A 452 -25.92 11.30 8.44
C ASP A 452 -24.97 10.16 8.07
N ILE A 453 -23.67 10.45 7.92
CA ILE A 453 -22.64 9.43 7.68
C ILE A 453 -22.64 8.41 8.81
N GLU A 454 -22.55 8.86 10.06
CA GLU A 454 -22.56 7.97 11.23
C GLU A 454 -23.82 7.11 11.28
N LYS A 455 -25.00 7.69 11.03
CA LYS A 455 -26.27 6.96 11.03
C LYS A 455 -26.38 5.94 9.90
N LEU A 456 -25.94 6.29 8.69
CA LEU A 456 -26.02 5.42 7.51
C LEU A 456 -24.99 4.30 7.59
N VAL A 457 -23.74 4.62 7.90
CA VAL A 457 -22.65 3.63 7.99
C VAL A 457 -22.90 2.65 9.15
N SER A 458 -23.49 3.11 10.27
CA SER A 458 -23.95 2.22 11.35
C SER A 458 -25.01 1.20 10.91
N LYS A 459 -25.81 1.55 9.89
CA LYS A 459 -26.80 0.66 9.27
C LYS A 459 -26.24 -0.18 8.12
N GLY A 460 -24.93 -0.13 7.88
CA GLY A 460 -24.27 -0.90 6.83
C GLY A 460 -24.18 -0.21 5.47
N TYR A 461 -24.58 1.07 5.35
CA TYR A 461 -24.41 1.82 4.11
C TYR A 461 -22.92 1.97 3.74
N ARG A 462 -22.59 1.86 2.45
CA ARG A 462 -21.26 2.05 1.89
C ARG A 462 -21.35 2.85 0.60
N GLU A 463 -20.24 3.48 0.23
CA GLU A 463 -20.12 4.15 -1.06
C GLU A 463 -20.32 3.18 -2.25
N ALA A 464 -20.75 3.72 -3.37
CA ALA A 464 -20.92 2.95 -4.60
C ALA A 464 -19.57 2.50 -5.18
N LEU A 465 -19.53 1.32 -5.80
CA LEU A 465 -18.34 0.76 -6.46
C LEU A 465 -18.42 0.77 -8.00
N ASN A 466 -19.22 1.69 -8.57
CA ASN A 466 -19.41 1.78 -10.02
C ASN A 466 -18.38 2.73 -10.66
N LEU A 467 -17.25 2.17 -11.11
CA LEU A 467 -16.17 2.92 -11.77
C LEU A 467 -16.37 3.07 -13.29
N GLY A 468 -17.50 2.62 -13.86
CA GLY A 468 -17.82 2.75 -15.29
C GLY A 468 -16.88 1.99 -16.25
N LEU A 469 -15.98 1.15 -15.72
CA LEU A 469 -14.95 0.44 -16.46
C LEU A 469 -15.06 -1.07 -16.19
N ASN A 470 -15.32 -1.86 -17.23
CA ASN A 470 -15.51 -3.31 -17.11
C ASN A 470 -14.18 -4.08 -17.28
N SER A 471 -13.22 -3.82 -16.39
CA SER A 471 -11.94 -4.53 -16.36
C SER A 471 -11.87 -5.49 -15.18
N TYR A 472 -11.31 -6.69 -15.40
CA TYR A 472 -11.06 -7.69 -14.35
C TYR A 472 -10.22 -7.13 -13.20
N LEU A 473 -9.21 -6.31 -13.53
CA LEU A 473 -8.36 -5.60 -12.56
C LEU A 473 -9.20 -4.76 -11.59
N ILE A 474 -10.16 -4.00 -12.13
CA ILE A 474 -11.00 -3.09 -11.33
C ILE A 474 -11.94 -3.89 -10.44
N LYS A 475 -12.47 -5.02 -10.94
CA LYS A 475 -13.30 -5.93 -10.14
C LYS A 475 -12.51 -6.49 -8.96
N GLU A 476 -11.31 -7.04 -9.20
CA GLU A 476 -10.44 -7.55 -8.14
C GLU A 476 -10.08 -6.45 -7.11
N TYR A 477 -9.77 -5.24 -7.55
CA TYR A 477 -9.49 -4.11 -6.64
C TYR A 477 -10.73 -3.73 -5.80
N CYS A 478 -11.92 -3.67 -6.41
CA CYS A 478 -13.18 -3.44 -5.70
C CYS A 478 -13.49 -4.55 -4.69
N GLU A 479 -13.15 -5.81 -4.96
CA GLU A 479 -13.29 -6.90 -3.98
C GLU A 479 -12.39 -6.69 -2.76
N ILE A 480 -11.18 -6.13 -2.93
CA ILE A 480 -10.30 -5.78 -1.79
C ILE A 480 -10.94 -4.69 -0.92
N ILE A 481 -11.55 -3.67 -1.53
CA ILE A 481 -12.33 -2.65 -0.81
C ILE A 481 -13.47 -3.32 -0.03
N LYS A 482 -14.24 -4.19 -0.69
CA LYS A 482 -15.36 -4.91 -0.05
C LYS A 482 -14.95 -5.72 1.16
N LEU A 483 -13.86 -6.49 1.06
CA LEU A 483 -13.34 -7.27 2.18
C LEU A 483 -12.90 -6.38 3.35
N SER A 484 -12.35 -5.20 3.06
CA SER A 484 -11.79 -4.31 4.07
C SER A 484 -12.86 -3.59 4.90
N TRP A 485 -13.95 -3.13 4.26
CA TRP A 485 -14.98 -2.30 4.91
C TRP A 485 -16.21 -3.07 5.42
N GLN A 486 -16.07 -4.35 5.74
CA GLN A 486 -17.16 -5.20 6.26
C GLN A 486 -17.77 -4.61 7.53
N GLN A 487 -19.09 -4.77 7.71
CA GLN A 487 -19.79 -4.25 8.88
C GLN A 487 -19.27 -4.89 10.16
N ASP A 488 -19.23 -6.23 10.20
CA ASP A 488 -18.67 -6.99 11.30
C ASP A 488 -17.12 -6.95 11.26
N PRO A 489 -16.44 -6.47 12.31
CA PRO A 489 -14.98 -6.47 12.40
C PRO A 489 -14.32 -7.85 12.24
N SER A 490 -14.98 -8.94 12.63
CA SER A 490 -14.45 -10.31 12.53
C SER A 490 -14.25 -10.75 11.07
N LEU A 491 -15.14 -10.29 10.17
CA LEU A 491 -15.11 -10.61 8.74
C LEU A 491 -14.02 -9.86 7.97
N ARG A 492 -13.42 -8.81 8.56
CA ARG A 492 -12.35 -8.04 7.91
C ARG A 492 -11.06 -8.86 7.93
N PRO A 493 -10.34 -9.02 6.79
CA PRO A 493 -9.13 -9.84 6.72
C PRO A 493 -7.95 -9.20 7.46
N GLY A 494 -6.90 -10.00 7.73
CA GLY A 494 -5.63 -9.49 8.22
C GLY A 494 -4.85 -8.74 7.12
N ILE A 495 -3.91 -7.86 7.53
CA ILE A 495 -3.15 -7.01 6.61
C ILE A 495 -2.35 -7.83 5.58
N GLN A 496 -1.81 -8.99 5.96
CA GLN A 496 -1.09 -9.91 5.06
C GLN A 496 -1.99 -10.37 3.90
N SER A 497 -3.26 -10.71 4.17
CA SER A 497 -4.18 -11.17 3.14
C SER A 497 -4.51 -10.06 2.14
N LEU A 498 -4.67 -8.83 2.62
CA LEU A 498 -4.86 -7.65 1.77
C LEU A 498 -3.61 -7.36 0.94
N PHE A 499 -2.44 -7.43 1.56
CA PHE A 499 -1.16 -7.29 0.87
C PHE A 499 -1.01 -8.33 -0.25
N ASN A 500 -1.23 -9.62 0.02
CA ASN A 500 -1.13 -10.68 -0.98
C ASN A 500 -2.08 -10.45 -2.17
N LYS A 501 -3.30 -9.96 -1.91
CA LYS A 501 -4.26 -9.61 -2.99
C LYS A 501 -3.76 -8.42 -3.82
N LEU A 502 -3.27 -7.36 -3.18
CA LEU A 502 -2.70 -6.18 -3.87
C LEU A 502 -1.42 -6.53 -4.63
N GLN A 503 -0.57 -7.36 -4.05
CA GLN A 503 0.66 -7.83 -4.68
C GLN A 503 0.36 -8.74 -5.88
N GLY A 504 -0.61 -9.65 -5.77
CA GLY A 504 -1.04 -10.46 -6.91
C GLY A 504 -1.63 -9.61 -8.04
N LEU A 505 -2.36 -8.54 -7.71
CA LEU A 505 -2.81 -7.54 -8.68
C LEU A 505 -1.64 -6.82 -9.36
N TYR A 506 -0.65 -6.41 -8.57
CA TYR A 506 0.56 -5.78 -9.06
C TYR A 506 1.36 -6.74 -9.96
N GLU A 507 1.52 -7.99 -9.58
CA GLU A 507 2.25 -8.98 -10.36
C GLU A 507 1.60 -9.27 -11.70
N LYS A 508 0.30 -9.57 -11.70
CA LYS A 508 -0.46 -9.91 -12.90
C LYS A 508 -0.53 -8.76 -13.91
N ASN A 509 -0.62 -7.52 -13.43
CA ASN A 509 -0.96 -6.37 -14.27
C ASN A 509 0.21 -5.39 -14.47
N ILE A 510 1.24 -5.45 -13.63
CA ILE A 510 2.39 -4.53 -13.66
C ILE A 510 3.68 -5.33 -13.94
N LEU A 511 4.01 -6.34 -13.13
CA LEU A 511 5.27 -7.09 -13.30
C LEU A 511 5.28 -8.01 -14.53
N LYS A 512 4.16 -8.66 -14.89
CA LYS A 512 4.10 -9.56 -16.05
C LYS A 512 4.41 -8.86 -17.37
N TYR A 513 4.29 -7.53 -17.41
CA TYR A 513 4.62 -6.70 -18.56
C TYR A 513 6.04 -6.10 -18.48
N LYS A 514 6.90 -6.54 -17.53
CA LYS A 514 8.30 -6.09 -17.37
C LYS A 514 9.20 -6.25 -18.61
N GLY A 515 8.78 -7.01 -19.62
CA GLY A 515 9.46 -7.11 -20.92
C GLY A 515 9.05 -6.05 -21.95
N THR A 516 8.05 -5.24 -21.65
CA THR A 516 7.55 -4.12 -22.46
C THR A 516 7.37 -2.91 -21.54
N THR A 517 8.41 -2.07 -21.44
CA THR A 517 8.42 -0.66 -20.98
C THR A 517 7.20 -0.22 -20.11
N VAL A 518 7.26 0.08 -18.81
CA VAL A 518 8.28 0.75 -17.99
C VAL A 518 7.93 0.56 -16.49
N ASP A 519 8.93 0.32 -15.63
CA ASP A 519 8.86 0.40 -14.16
C ASP A 519 9.06 1.86 -13.69
N VAL A 520 8.12 2.76 -14.01
CA VAL A 520 8.10 4.11 -13.44
C VAL A 520 6.65 4.46 -13.14
N PRO A 521 6.34 4.96 -11.94
CA PRO A 521 5.02 5.52 -11.68
C PRO A 521 4.70 6.56 -12.75
N LEU A 522 3.62 6.32 -13.47
CA LEU A 522 3.21 7.13 -14.61
C LEU A 522 2.77 8.51 -14.11
N PHE A 523 3.67 9.48 -14.20
CA PHE A 523 3.37 10.88 -13.93
C PHE A 523 2.44 11.43 -15.00
N PRO A 524 1.55 12.37 -14.67
CA PRO A 524 0.75 13.08 -15.66
C PRO A 524 1.65 13.75 -16.70
N VAL A 525 1.26 13.72 -17.97
CA VAL A 525 2.03 14.33 -19.07
C VAL A 525 2.41 15.78 -18.78
N LYS A 526 1.54 16.53 -18.08
CA LYS A 526 1.78 17.91 -17.65
C LYS A 526 3.05 18.08 -16.80
N VAL A 527 3.35 17.12 -15.91
CA VAL A 527 4.60 17.13 -15.13
C VAL A 527 5.80 16.97 -16.06
N GLY A 528 5.68 16.16 -17.12
CA GLY A 528 6.69 16.09 -18.18
C GLY A 528 6.86 17.41 -18.93
N LEU A 529 5.76 18.14 -19.18
CA LEU A 529 5.81 19.47 -19.80
C LEU A 529 6.52 20.51 -18.93
N GLU A 530 6.22 20.51 -17.63
CA GLU A 530 6.87 21.38 -16.65
C GLU A 530 8.36 21.07 -16.55
N ALA A 531 8.72 19.78 -16.41
CA ALA A 531 10.11 19.33 -16.43
C ALA A 531 10.84 19.73 -17.72
N HIS A 532 10.18 19.66 -18.87
CA HIS A 532 10.75 20.11 -20.15
C HIS A 532 11.01 21.63 -20.14
N LYS A 533 10.07 22.44 -19.64
CA LYS A 533 10.22 23.89 -19.51
C LYS A 533 11.35 24.27 -18.56
N ASP A 534 11.52 23.50 -17.48
CA ASP A 534 12.55 23.72 -16.46
C ASP A 534 13.94 23.20 -16.88
N GLY A 535 14.07 22.61 -18.07
CA GLY A 535 15.32 22.04 -18.60
C GLY A 535 15.67 20.65 -18.04
N ASN A 536 14.79 20.02 -17.27
CA ASN A 536 14.98 18.66 -16.77
C ASN A 536 14.53 17.62 -17.83
N TYR A 537 15.32 17.52 -18.90
CA TYR A 537 14.96 16.71 -20.07
C TYR A 537 14.91 15.21 -19.81
N LYS A 538 15.70 14.71 -18.85
CA LYS A 538 15.63 13.30 -18.44
C LYS A 538 14.28 12.98 -17.81
N LYS A 539 13.88 13.73 -16.79
CA LYS A 539 12.57 13.56 -16.14
C LYS A 539 11.42 13.71 -17.13
N ALA A 540 11.50 14.71 -18.01
CA ALA A 540 10.50 14.90 -19.05
C ALA A 540 10.42 13.69 -20.01
N TRP A 541 11.57 13.20 -20.48
CA TRP A 541 11.65 12.02 -21.33
C TRP A 541 11.03 10.79 -20.67
N ASP A 542 11.43 10.46 -19.45
CA ASP A 542 10.94 9.27 -18.73
C ASP A 542 9.41 9.32 -18.61
N ILE A 543 8.84 10.51 -18.34
CA ILE A 543 7.39 10.71 -18.27
C ILE A 543 6.74 10.53 -19.65
N PHE A 544 7.26 11.18 -20.69
CA PHE A 544 6.69 11.06 -22.04
C PHE A 544 6.82 9.65 -22.60
N GLU A 545 7.91 8.97 -22.32
CA GLU A 545 8.15 7.58 -22.68
C GLU A 545 7.09 6.67 -22.07
N THR A 546 6.97 6.71 -20.75
CA THR A 546 6.04 5.85 -20.01
C THR A 546 4.59 6.13 -20.39
N ASN A 547 4.21 7.39 -20.54
CA ASN A 547 2.86 7.78 -20.97
C ASN A 547 2.55 7.41 -22.42
N ALA A 548 3.52 7.53 -23.32
CA ALA A 548 3.31 7.12 -24.70
C ALA A 548 3.07 5.61 -24.81
N ASP A 549 3.77 4.81 -23.98
CA ASP A 549 3.71 3.35 -24.01
C ASP A 549 2.37 2.83 -23.48
N VAL A 550 1.79 3.47 -22.45
CA VAL A 550 0.41 3.19 -21.99
C VAL A 550 -0.68 3.83 -22.86
N GLY A 551 -0.29 4.50 -23.95
CA GLY A 551 -1.19 4.92 -25.02
C GLY A 551 -1.55 6.40 -25.07
N ASP A 552 -1.08 7.23 -24.13
CA ASP A 552 -1.39 8.67 -24.08
C ASP A 552 -0.90 9.37 -25.36
N MET A 553 -1.82 10.08 -26.01
CA MET A 553 -1.56 10.68 -27.33
C MET A 553 -0.71 11.95 -27.26
N LEU A 554 -0.84 12.73 -26.18
CA LEU A 554 0.00 13.91 -25.97
C LEU A 554 1.43 13.47 -25.64
N ALA A 555 1.60 12.43 -24.84
CA ALA A 555 2.90 11.85 -24.55
C ALA A 555 3.55 11.23 -25.80
N LYS A 556 2.78 10.54 -26.66
CA LYS A 556 3.29 10.07 -27.96
C LYS A 556 3.79 11.22 -28.83
N TYR A 557 3.07 12.35 -28.85
CA TYR A 557 3.53 13.56 -29.52
C TYR A 557 4.87 14.05 -28.95
N TRP A 558 5.00 14.18 -27.62
CA TRP A 558 6.24 14.66 -27.00
C TRP A 558 7.40 13.68 -27.12
N LYS A 559 7.17 12.36 -26.99
CA LYS A 559 8.16 11.32 -27.28
C LYS A 559 8.63 11.41 -28.74
N GLY A 560 7.70 11.62 -29.67
CA GLY A 560 8.00 11.86 -31.09
C GLY A 560 8.84 13.12 -31.30
N TYR A 561 8.53 14.21 -30.58
CA TYR A 561 9.29 15.45 -30.61
C TYR A 561 10.74 15.26 -30.12
N TYR A 562 10.94 14.50 -29.03
CA TYR A 562 12.28 14.19 -28.52
C TYR A 562 13.09 13.35 -29.52
N TYR A 563 12.48 12.36 -30.16
CA TYR A 563 13.12 11.61 -31.25
C TYR A 563 13.41 12.47 -32.49
N LEU A 564 12.59 13.48 -32.77
CA LEU A 564 12.81 14.37 -33.92
C LEU A 564 13.97 15.33 -33.68
N VAL A 565 14.01 15.98 -32.51
CA VAL A 565 14.95 17.07 -32.19
C VAL A 565 16.25 16.55 -31.56
N GLY A 566 16.20 15.43 -30.84
CA GLY A 566 17.37 14.83 -30.19
C GLY A 566 17.82 15.55 -28.92
N ILE A 567 16.88 16.04 -28.10
CA ILE A 567 17.17 16.85 -26.91
C ILE A 567 17.84 16.03 -25.77
N TYR A 568 17.43 14.78 -25.61
CA TYR A 568 17.93 13.87 -24.57
C TYR A 568 18.23 12.47 -25.12
N ILE A 569 17.43 12.01 -26.08
CA ILE A 569 17.61 10.74 -26.79
C ILE A 569 18.20 10.99 -28.19
N ASN A 570 18.89 10.00 -28.76
CA ASN A 570 19.38 10.08 -30.13
C ASN A 570 18.23 10.29 -31.14
N LYS A 571 18.49 11.15 -32.12
CA LYS A 571 17.52 11.43 -33.20
C LYS A 571 17.11 10.15 -33.93
N ASN A 572 15.82 9.98 -34.14
CA ASN A 572 15.27 8.89 -34.93
C ASN A 572 13.98 9.34 -35.62
N LYS A 573 14.12 9.86 -36.85
CA LYS A 573 13.00 10.39 -37.65
C LYS A 573 11.91 9.33 -37.91
N SER A 574 12.30 8.07 -38.13
CA SER A 574 11.35 6.97 -38.37
C SER A 574 10.48 6.68 -37.14
N LYS A 575 11.08 6.60 -35.94
CA LYS A 575 10.33 6.47 -34.68
C LYS A 575 9.44 7.69 -34.42
N ALA A 576 9.96 8.90 -34.62
CA ALA A 576 9.20 10.14 -34.48
C ALA A 576 7.96 10.14 -35.39
N MET A 577 8.13 9.79 -36.67
CA MET A 577 7.04 9.73 -37.65
C MET A 577 5.94 8.76 -37.23
N LYS A 578 6.29 7.55 -36.76
CA LYS A 578 5.31 6.56 -36.26
C LYS A 578 4.52 7.09 -35.06
N LEU A 579 5.19 7.78 -34.14
CA LEU A 579 4.57 8.37 -32.94
C LEU A 579 3.65 9.55 -33.30
N PHE A 580 4.11 10.45 -34.18
CA PHE A 580 3.28 11.55 -34.66
C PHE A 580 2.06 11.04 -35.41
N LYS A 581 2.17 10.00 -36.25
CA LYS A 581 1.01 9.41 -36.95
C LYS A 581 -0.07 8.98 -35.95
N LYS A 582 0.30 8.20 -34.93
CA LYS A 582 -0.65 7.76 -33.89
C LYS A 582 -1.33 8.92 -33.17
N ALA A 583 -0.58 9.96 -32.80
CA ALA A 583 -1.14 11.14 -32.14
C ALA A 583 -1.98 12.01 -33.10
N ALA A 584 -1.61 12.07 -34.38
CA ALA A 584 -2.29 12.81 -35.42
C ALA A 584 -3.65 12.17 -35.77
N ASP A 585 -3.69 10.85 -35.86
CA ASP A 585 -4.92 10.07 -36.08
C ASP A 585 -5.90 10.20 -34.90
N ALA A 586 -5.39 10.52 -33.71
CA ALA A 586 -6.19 10.85 -32.52
C ALA A 586 -6.59 12.33 -32.41
N GLY A 587 -6.35 13.15 -33.45
CA GLY A 587 -6.80 14.54 -33.52
C GLY A 587 -5.85 15.59 -32.93
N ASN A 588 -4.62 15.23 -32.54
CA ASN A 588 -3.67 16.22 -32.04
C ASN A 588 -3.14 17.10 -33.21
N ALA A 589 -3.49 18.39 -33.20
CA ALA A 589 -3.20 19.32 -34.29
C ALA A 589 -1.70 19.53 -34.54
N ASP A 590 -0.89 19.61 -33.47
CA ASP A 590 0.58 19.72 -33.60
C ASP A 590 1.19 18.43 -34.16
N ALA A 591 0.65 17.27 -33.78
CA ALA A 591 1.08 15.98 -34.31
C ALA A 591 0.72 15.84 -35.80
N GLN A 592 -0.48 16.28 -36.21
CA GLN A 592 -0.91 16.30 -37.61
C GLN A 592 0.05 17.14 -38.48
N LEU A 593 0.37 18.35 -38.02
CA LEU A 593 1.37 19.21 -38.66
C LEU A 593 2.74 18.51 -38.78
N ARG A 594 3.26 17.97 -37.66
CA ARG A 594 4.58 17.34 -37.64
C ARG A 594 4.64 16.07 -38.49
N TYR A 595 3.58 15.26 -38.48
CA TYR A 595 3.47 14.08 -39.34
C TYR A 595 3.49 14.47 -40.81
N ALA A 596 2.71 15.48 -41.21
CA ALA A 596 2.73 16.01 -42.57
C ALA A 596 4.17 16.38 -42.98
N PHE A 597 4.88 17.16 -42.17
CA PHE A 597 6.27 17.53 -42.47
C PHE A 597 7.27 16.35 -42.41
N CYS A 598 6.96 15.26 -41.70
CA CYS A 598 7.77 14.03 -41.77
C CYS A 598 7.65 13.30 -43.11
N LEU A 599 6.52 13.43 -43.82
CA LEU A 599 6.31 12.86 -45.16
C LEU A 599 7.17 13.53 -46.24
N ILE A 600 7.62 14.76 -45.99
CA ILE A 600 8.57 15.46 -46.86
C ILE A 600 9.98 14.98 -46.49
N ASN A 601 10.60 14.18 -47.36
CA ASN A 601 12.02 13.85 -47.25
C ASN A 601 12.82 14.59 -48.33
N LYS A 602 13.91 15.25 -47.95
CA LYS A 602 14.75 16.02 -48.89
C LYS A 602 15.40 15.14 -49.97
N GLU A 603 15.49 13.83 -49.72
CA GLU A 603 16.11 12.84 -50.62
C GLU A 603 15.11 12.16 -51.57
N ASN A 604 13.80 12.20 -51.29
CA ASN A 604 12.77 11.60 -52.14
C ASN A 604 12.07 12.65 -52.99
N LYS A 605 12.24 12.56 -54.32
CA LYS A 605 11.53 13.42 -55.29
C LYS A 605 10.02 13.14 -55.39
N ASN A 606 9.54 12.01 -54.88
CA ASN A 606 8.10 11.68 -54.82
C ASN A 606 7.54 11.99 -53.41
N ILE A 607 7.10 13.22 -53.22
CA ILE A 607 6.29 13.61 -52.05
C ILE A 607 4.93 12.91 -52.18
N ASN A 608 4.45 12.25 -51.12
CA ASN A 608 3.05 11.85 -51.05
C ASN A 608 2.19 13.11 -50.82
N ALA A 609 2.04 13.94 -51.86
CA ALA A 609 1.42 15.27 -51.77
C ALA A 609 -0.03 15.19 -51.29
N ILE A 610 -0.73 14.10 -51.63
CA ILE A 610 -2.11 13.84 -51.19
C ILE A 610 -2.16 13.64 -49.67
N GLU A 611 -1.33 12.74 -49.13
CA GLU A 611 -1.30 12.49 -47.67
C GLU A 611 -0.75 13.70 -46.90
N PHE A 612 0.27 14.38 -47.43
CA PHE A 612 0.79 15.63 -46.88
C PHE A 612 -0.31 16.68 -46.74
N MET A 613 -1.02 16.97 -47.83
CA MET A 613 -2.10 17.96 -47.82
C MET A 613 -3.24 17.55 -46.90
N LYS A 614 -3.58 16.25 -46.85
CA LYS A 614 -4.62 15.74 -45.94
C LYS A 614 -4.31 16.06 -44.48
N TYR A 615 -3.14 15.70 -43.97
CA TYR A 615 -2.80 15.94 -42.56
C TYR A 615 -2.54 17.41 -42.27
N LEU A 616 -2.01 18.17 -43.23
CA LEU A 616 -1.84 19.61 -43.08
C LEU A 616 -3.19 20.32 -42.98
N GLN A 617 -4.19 19.91 -43.78
CA GLN A 617 -5.55 20.42 -43.70
C GLN A 617 -6.22 20.04 -42.38
N LEU A 618 -6.09 18.79 -41.93
CA LEU A 618 -6.61 18.37 -40.61
C LEU A 618 -6.04 19.22 -39.46
N ALA A 619 -4.74 19.54 -39.50
CA ALA A 619 -4.11 20.41 -38.51
C ALA A 619 -4.67 21.83 -38.57
N ALA A 620 -4.92 22.35 -39.77
CA ALA A 620 -5.51 23.67 -39.99
C ALA A 620 -6.96 23.73 -39.49
N ASP A 621 -7.76 22.71 -39.77
CA ASP A 621 -9.16 22.58 -39.30
C ASP A 621 -9.21 22.49 -37.77
N ASN A 622 -8.20 21.88 -37.14
CA ASN A 622 -7.99 21.88 -35.69
C ASN A 622 -7.27 23.14 -35.17
N ASN A 623 -7.35 24.26 -35.91
CA ASN A 623 -6.88 25.59 -35.51
C ASN A 623 -5.37 25.74 -35.27
N ASN A 624 -4.53 24.85 -35.80
CA ASN A 624 -3.08 25.01 -35.70
C ASN A 624 -2.61 26.19 -36.56
N ALA A 625 -2.07 27.24 -35.93
CA ALA A 625 -1.68 28.48 -36.62
C ALA A 625 -0.60 28.28 -37.70
N ALA A 626 0.36 27.37 -37.47
CA ALA A 626 1.38 27.07 -38.45
C ALA A 626 0.82 26.23 -39.61
N ALA A 627 -0.11 25.31 -39.36
CA ALA A 627 -0.80 24.58 -40.42
C ALA A 627 -1.65 25.52 -41.28
N LEU A 628 -2.45 26.39 -40.66
CA LEU A 628 -3.23 27.43 -41.35
C LEU A 628 -2.35 28.28 -42.28
N TYR A 629 -1.19 28.73 -41.80
CA TYR A 629 -0.23 29.46 -42.64
C TYR A 629 0.26 28.62 -43.83
N ASN A 630 0.66 27.37 -43.60
CA ASN A 630 1.19 26.52 -44.67
C ASN A 630 0.12 26.17 -45.71
N VAL A 631 -1.12 25.86 -45.30
CA VAL A 631 -2.25 25.66 -46.23
C VAL A 631 -2.52 26.93 -47.02
N GLY A 632 -2.53 28.09 -46.34
CA GLY A 632 -2.72 29.39 -46.97
C GLY A 632 -1.64 29.70 -48.02
N ASP A 633 -0.37 29.50 -47.69
CA ASP A 633 0.75 29.70 -48.61
C ASP A 633 0.66 28.75 -49.83
N ILE A 634 0.32 27.48 -49.63
CA ILE A 634 0.19 26.49 -50.71
C ILE A 634 -0.90 26.91 -51.71
N TYR A 635 -2.09 27.27 -51.24
CA TYR A 635 -3.17 27.74 -52.12
C TYR A 635 -2.85 29.11 -52.75
N PHE A 636 -2.27 30.03 -51.99
CA PHE A 636 -1.95 31.38 -52.47
C PHE A 636 -0.90 31.38 -53.59
N SER A 637 0.10 30.50 -53.49
CA SER A 637 1.23 30.40 -54.43
C SER A 637 1.10 29.29 -55.48
N GLY A 638 0.22 28.30 -55.28
CA GLY A 638 0.06 27.16 -56.19
C GLY A 638 1.23 26.15 -56.12
N LYS A 639 1.70 25.82 -54.91
CA LYS A 639 2.82 24.88 -54.68
C LYS A 639 2.36 23.42 -54.64
N LEU A 640 3.31 22.48 -54.76
CA LEU A 640 3.10 21.04 -54.58
C LEU A 640 2.06 20.40 -55.52
N GLY A 641 1.90 20.93 -56.73
CA GLY A 641 0.93 20.44 -57.71
C GLY A 641 -0.53 20.81 -57.41
N ILE A 642 -0.77 21.66 -56.41
CA ILE A 642 -2.08 22.20 -56.09
C ILE A 642 -2.34 23.46 -56.94
N LYS A 643 -3.49 23.51 -57.61
CA LYS A 643 -3.90 24.67 -58.40
C LYS A 643 -3.99 25.89 -57.48
N ARG A 644 -3.40 26.99 -57.92
CA ARG A 644 -3.45 28.28 -57.21
C ARG A 644 -4.90 28.72 -57.01
N ASP A 645 -5.23 29.05 -55.77
CA ASP A 645 -6.51 29.60 -55.33
C ASP A 645 -6.23 30.73 -54.35
N LYS A 646 -6.23 31.96 -54.85
CA LYS A 646 -5.85 33.14 -54.07
C LYS A 646 -6.83 33.39 -52.93
N GLU A 647 -8.13 33.30 -53.18
CA GLU A 647 -9.16 33.61 -52.18
C GLU A 647 -9.09 32.63 -51.01
N LYS A 648 -9.00 31.32 -51.32
CA LYS A 648 -8.83 30.28 -50.30
C LYS A 648 -7.51 30.43 -49.55
N GLY A 649 -6.43 30.78 -50.25
CA GLY A 649 -5.13 31.06 -49.64
C GLY A 649 -5.18 32.23 -48.64
N ILE A 650 -5.81 33.34 -49.04
CA ILE A 650 -5.99 34.54 -48.21
C ILE A 650 -6.83 34.22 -46.98
N TYR A 651 -7.91 33.45 -47.12
CA TYR A 651 -8.75 33.02 -46.00
C TYR A 651 -7.91 32.33 -44.90
N TYR A 652 -7.10 31.33 -45.26
CA TYR A 652 -6.27 30.63 -44.30
C TYR A 652 -5.14 31.50 -43.71
N LEU A 653 -4.54 32.36 -44.52
CA LEU A 653 -3.53 33.32 -44.05
C LEU A 653 -4.12 34.29 -43.01
N ARG A 654 -5.34 34.80 -43.23
CA ARG A 654 -6.07 35.63 -42.25
C ARG A 654 -6.30 34.86 -40.95
N GLN A 655 -6.80 33.62 -41.04
CA GLN A 655 -7.02 32.77 -39.87
C GLN A 655 -5.73 32.48 -39.08
N ALA A 656 -4.60 32.30 -39.76
CA ALA A 656 -3.29 32.14 -39.13
C ALA A 656 -2.81 33.44 -38.46
N ALA A 657 -2.99 34.59 -39.13
CA ALA A 657 -2.63 35.91 -38.60
C ALA A 657 -3.43 36.29 -37.35
N LEU A 658 -4.74 36.01 -37.33
CA LEU A 658 -5.61 36.17 -36.15
C LEU A 658 -5.11 35.36 -34.94
N ARG A 659 -4.42 34.24 -35.19
CA ARG A 659 -3.77 33.39 -34.18
C ARG A 659 -2.29 33.76 -33.96
N LYS A 660 -1.92 35.00 -34.29
CA LYS A 660 -0.59 35.59 -34.09
C LYS A 660 0.56 34.88 -34.82
N HIS A 661 0.29 34.23 -35.96
CA HIS A 661 1.36 33.67 -36.79
C HIS A 661 2.10 34.77 -37.56
N ALA A 662 3.33 35.08 -37.13
CA ALA A 662 4.12 36.22 -37.65
C ALA A 662 4.26 36.23 -39.18
N ARG A 663 4.66 35.11 -39.79
CA ARG A 663 4.83 35.03 -41.25
C ARG A 663 3.54 35.19 -42.03
N ALA A 664 2.39 34.82 -41.43
CA ALA A 664 1.11 34.98 -42.11
C ALA A 664 0.75 36.46 -42.22
N LYS A 665 0.95 37.21 -41.12
CA LYS A 665 0.80 38.66 -41.09
C LYS A 665 1.74 39.34 -42.10
N GLU A 666 3.03 39.00 -42.08
CA GLU A 666 3.99 39.55 -43.04
C GLU A 666 3.62 39.26 -44.50
N THR A 667 3.12 38.05 -44.81
CA THR A 667 2.68 37.70 -46.16
C THR A 667 1.46 38.54 -46.58
N LEU A 668 0.49 38.76 -45.69
CA LEU A 668 -0.68 39.59 -45.99
C LEU A 668 -0.29 41.07 -46.17
N ASP A 669 0.56 41.60 -45.28
CA ASP A 669 1.05 42.97 -45.31
C ASP A 669 1.81 43.25 -46.62
N LYS A 670 2.72 42.35 -47.02
CA LYS A 670 3.49 42.46 -48.28
C LYS A 670 2.62 42.43 -49.54
N ASN A 671 1.42 41.88 -49.45
CA ASN A 671 0.49 41.80 -50.58
C ASN A 671 -0.65 42.83 -50.47
N ASN A 672 -0.57 43.79 -49.54
CA ASN A 672 -1.58 44.82 -49.27
C ASN A 672 -2.98 44.24 -48.96
N ILE A 673 -3.04 43.14 -48.20
CA ILE A 673 -4.30 42.47 -47.85
C ILE A 673 -4.61 42.73 -46.38
N SER A 674 -5.74 43.39 -46.11
CA SER A 674 -6.20 43.68 -44.75
C SER A 674 -6.53 42.41 -43.97
N ILE A 675 -6.19 42.41 -42.67
CA ILE A 675 -6.67 41.44 -41.68
C ILE A 675 -7.95 42.05 -41.08
N GLU A 676 -9.10 41.73 -41.67
CA GLU A 676 -10.39 42.10 -41.09
C GLU A 676 -10.63 41.21 -39.84
N TYR A 677 -10.97 41.86 -38.72
CA TYR A 677 -11.16 41.25 -37.41
C TYR A 677 -12.52 40.57 -37.25
#